data_AF-A0A8J5GXN9-F1
#
_entry.id   AF-A0A8J5GXN9-F1
#
_cell.length_a   1.000
_cell.length_b   1.000
_cell.length_c   1.000
_cell.angle_alpha   90.00
_cell.angle_beta   90.00
_cell.angle_gamma   90.00
#
_symmetry.space_group_name_H-M   'P 1'
#
loop_
_entity.id
_entity.type
_entity.pdbx_description
1 polymer ?
#
loop_
_entity_poly.entity_id
_entity_poly.type
_entity_poly.pdbx_seq_one_letter_code
_entity_poly.pdbx_strand_id
1 'polypeptide(L)'
;MASPPILFLLLFLLAGAAASSADDCRANATLGGLEADLAMVQHQVRGVVRVLDACSFSVRGFDMLAGSDRVRWWGAAGDDFLNLTLGSPISDMPLNHTYRNESLTVKLSGNASWDQIAVLAIWDEATASDFGHVALLNVSENETDSDVAPSPDLSPAPSPAANPPVEMMKNKSRIHHQPTMFENCLTLSPRFRVRWTLYPESDSVEVGLEAAVGSEYYMSFGWAKPGSPSHMLNSDVTVSGFTEEGMPFAEDYYITQFSECLLNKDGKVEGVCPDTIYEGSDPIGLVNNTELIYGHRRDGVAFVRYKRPLVSVDEKYDVPVNITANMTVIWALGLLRPPDSLRPYYLPQNHGGQIETTYNYLSLNLSEEMDDCFGPLDAEDKEDQDLIIADAKTPLVITSGPALHYPNPPNPSKVLYINKKEAPLLRVERGVPVTFSIQAGHDVALYITSNPIGGNATLHSMTEVIYAGGPEFEGVLASPTELQWSPDRNTPDQVYYHSLFEQKMGWKVQVVDGGISDMYSSSVLLDDQQVSFFWTLSEGSISVAARGEKKSGYVAIGFGNGMINSYVYVGWIDLDGKGHVDTYWIDGKDAMHVHPTSENLTFATCSQENGIITFEFTRPLSPSCNGKIECKNIIDPTTPLKVIWAMGSHWSEDNLSEKNMHSATSNRPVRVLLLRGSAEVEQDRRPVLAVHGFMMFVAWGMLLPGGILAARYLKHIKGDGWYQLHVYLQYSGIVIMLLGLLFAAAELRGFYLSIVHVKFGVAAILLACAQPINAYLRPKKPTEEEMASSKRTIWEYFHVITGRSAIVVGVAALISGMKHLGHRYGSENVQGLTWALILWVLALALLVMYLEYSEAKRRQNDRSSLRGEWVLGSSDEDDSLDLLHHERTATTKPVSRSSMSVVMEVQLEPLNR
;
A
#
# COMPACT_ATOMS: atom_id res chain seq x y z
N MET A 1 -79.95 -8.69 35.06
CA MET A 1 -80.12 -8.98 36.49
C MET A 1 -78.82 -8.65 37.21
N ALA A 2 -78.94 -7.82 38.25
CA ALA A 2 -78.02 -7.59 39.37
C ALA A 2 -76.54 -7.21 39.10
N SER A 3 -76.21 -5.97 39.46
CA SER A 3 -74.92 -5.54 40.04
C SER A 3 -75.09 -5.49 41.58
N PRO A 4 -74.08 -5.16 42.43
CA PRO A 4 -72.63 -5.49 42.51
C PRO A 4 -72.29 -5.86 44.02
N PRO A 5 -71.24 -5.41 44.78
CA PRO A 5 -69.88 -4.90 44.53
C PRO A 5 -68.79 -5.44 45.53
N ILE A 6 -67.60 -4.81 45.53
CA ILE A 6 -66.57 -4.70 46.61
C ILE A 6 -65.28 -5.50 46.37
N LEU A 7 -64.40 -4.98 45.49
CA LEU A 7 -62.94 -5.12 45.66
C LEU A 7 -62.14 -4.11 44.80
N PHE A 8 -62.52 -2.83 44.79
CA PHE A 8 -61.78 -1.81 44.00
C PHE A 8 -61.69 -0.43 44.65
N LEU A 9 -61.76 -0.35 46.00
CA LEU A 9 -61.70 0.93 46.72
C LEU A 9 -60.63 0.99 47.82
N LEU A 10 -59.58 0.16 47.73
CA LEU A 10 -58.46 0.16 48.70
C LEU A 10 -57.07 0.40 48.07
N LEU A 11 -57.00 0.68 46.76
CA LEU A 11 -55.75 1.07 46.09
C LEU A 11 -55.64 2.56 45.74
N PHE A 12 -56.63 3.39 46.10
CA PHE A 12 -56.62 4.84 45.83
C PHE A 12 -56.30 5.73 47.04
N LEU A 13 -55.88 5.14 48.18
CA LEU A 13 -55.49 5.87 49.40
C LEU A 13 -54.02 5.66 49.82
N LEU A 14 -53.18 5.10 48.92
CA LEU A 14 -51.72 5.02 49.09
C LEU A 14 -50.94 5.70 47.94
N ALA A 15 -51.64 6.46 47.09
CA ALA A 15 -51.04 7.30 46.03
C ALA A 15 -51.03 8.78 46.45
N GLY A 16 -50.67 9.05 47.70
CA GLY A 16 -50.69 10.38 48.31
C GLY A 16 -49.62 10.54 49.40
N ALA A 17 -48.39 10.10 49.11
CA ALA A 17 -47.19 10.42 49.89
C ALA A 17 -45.92 9.97 49.12
N ALA A 18 -45.71 10.51 47.92
CA ALA A 18 -44.41 10.46 47.24
C ALA A 18 -44.29 11.67 46.30
N ALA A 19 -44.59 12.85 46.86
CA ALA A 19 -44.25 14.12 46.25
C ALA A 19 -43.59 14.94 47.36
N SER A 20 -42.28 15.11 47.23
CA SER A 20 -41.34 15.97 47.96
C SER A 20 -40.19 15.20 48.64
N SER A 21 -39.18 14.86 47.85
CA SER A 21 -37.79 14.99 48.29
C SER A 21 -37.07 15.94 47.34
N ALA A 22 -37.68 17.11 47.14
CA ALA A 22 -36.95 18.33 46.79
C ALA A 22 -36.72 19.01 48.14
N ASP A 23 -35.54 18.83 48.72
CA ASP A 23 -34.96 19.67 49.76
C ASP A 23 -33.57 19.12 50.14
N ASP A 24 -32.53 19.58 49.44
CA ASP A 24 -31.33 20.12 50.11
C ASP A 24 -30.55 21.09 49.21
N CYS A 25 -31.24 21.94 48.44
CA CYS A 25 -30.60 23.12 47.84
C CYS A 25 -30.59 24.22 48.90
N ARG A 26 -29.61 24.18 49.82
CA ARG A 26 -29.48 25.20 50.88
C ARG A 26 -29.45 26.60 50.25
N ALA A 27 -30.30 27.48 50.75
CA ALA A 27 -30.63 28.78 50.16
C ALA A 27 -29.50 29.83 50.13
N ASN A 28 -28.25 29.49 50.44
CA ASN A 28 -27.12 30.44 50.42
C ASN A 28 -25.90 29.77 49.78
N ALA A 29 -25.84 29.74 48.45
CA ALA A 29 -24.55 29.61 47.79
C ALA A 29 -23.77 30.92 48.02
N THR A 30 -22.61 30.83 48.66
CA THR A 30 -21.66 31.95 48.84
C THR A 30 -21.27 32.62 47.51
N LEU A 31 -21.46 31.91 46.40
CA LEU A 31 -21.15 32.31 45.03
C LEU A 31 -22.37 32.81 44.23
N GLY A 32 -23.56 32.90 44.83
CA GLY A 32 -24.77 33.34 44.13
C GLY A 32 -24.62 34.74 43.52
N GLY A 33 -24.81 34.85 42.20
CA GLY A 33 -24.63 36.09 41.44
C GLY A 33 -23.22 36.34 40.92
N LEU A 34 -22.26 35.44 41.14
CA LEU A 34 -20.95 35.50 40.49
C LEU A 34 -21.10 35.34 38.97
N GLU A 35 -20.37 36.16 38.23
CA GLU A 35 -20.37 36.20 36.77
C GLU A 35 -18.92 36.21 36.28
N ALA A 36 -18.60 35.35 35.31
CA ALA A 36 -17.25 35.19 34.77
C ALA A 36 -17.27 34.67 33.33
N ASP A 37 -16.27 35.06 32.55
CA ASP A 37 -16.11 34.69 31.15
C ASP A 37 -15.44 33.31 31.03
N LEU A 38 -15.96 32.45 30.14
CA LEU A 38 -15.34 31.16 29.82
C LEU A 38 -13.98 31.36 29.16
N ALA A 39 -12.94 30.77 29.77
CA ALA A 39 -11.65 30.64 29.12
C ALA A 39 -11.79 29.64 27.98
N MET A 40 -11.55 30.10 26.76
CA MET A 40 -11.46 29.22 25.59
C MET A 40 -10.21 28.34 25.76
N VAL A 41 -10.32 27.04 25.50
CA VAL A 41 -9.16 26.12 25.45
C VAL A 41 -9.18 25.32 24.13
N GLN A 42 -10.31 24.72 23.78
CA GLN A 42 -10.57 24.07 22.48
C GLN A 42 -12.03 24.29 22.05
N HIS A 43 -12.41 23.80 20.87
CA HIS A 43 -13.77 23.87 20.34
C HIS A 43 -14.37 25.28 20.29
N GLN A 44 -13.51 26.31 20.28
CA GLN A 44 -13.88 27.72 20.27
C GLN A 44 -14.95 28.10 21.31
N VAL A 45 -14.86 27.55 22.52
CA VAL A 45 -15.80 27.88 23.61
C VAL A 45 -15.78 29.38 23.91
N ARG A 46 -16.97 30.01 23.91
CA ARG A 46 -17.20 31.35 24.45
C ARG A 46 -18.52 31.40 25.21
N GLY A 47 -18.61 32.34 26.14
CA GLY A 47 -19.84 32.62 26.88
C GLY A 47 -19.57 33.13 28.27
N VAL A 48 -20.60 33.68 28.89
CA VAL A 48 -20.55 34.24 30.24
C VAL A 48 -21.33 33.33 31.17
N VAL A 49 -20.64 32.76 32.15
CA VAL A 49 -21.22 31.91 33.19
C VAL A 49 -21.69 32.79 34.34
N ARG A 50 -22.93 32.55 34.79
CA ARG A 50 -23.50 33.20 35.97
C ARG A 50 -24.14 32.18 36.91
N VAL A 51 -23.69 32.14 38.16
CA VAL A 51 -24.27 31.29 39.19
C VAL A 51 -25.60 31.89 39.64
N LEU A 52 -26.70 31.14 39.51
CA LEU A 52 -28.04 31.62 39.84
C LEU A 52 -28.39 31.34 41.30
N ASP A 53 -28.20 30.10 41.72
CA ASP A 53 -28.50 29.61 43.06
C ASP A 53 -27.61 28.41 43.43
N ALA A 54 -27.89 27.77 44.57
CA ALA A 54 -27.12 26.62 45.05
C ALA A 54 -27.17 25.38 44.16
N CYS A 55 -28.06 25.35 43.17
CA CYS A 55 -28.33 24.16 42.36
C CYS A 55 -28.35 24.44 40.85
N SER A 56 -28.04 25.67 40.41
CA SER A 56 -28.08 26.01 39.00
C SER A 56 -27.19 27.21 38.64
N PHE A 57 -26.77 27.21 37.37
CA PHE A 57 -26.08 28.33 36.74
C PHE A 57 -26.65 28.56 35.33
N SER A 58 -26.51 29.78 34.83
CA SER A 58 -26.84 30.13 33.45
C SER A 58 -25.58 30.45 32.67
N VAL A 59 -25.57 30.11 31.38
CA VAL A 59 -24.54 30.54 30.44
C VAL A 59 -25.20 31.37 29.35
N ARG A 60 -24.68 32.57 29.10
CA ARG A 60 -25.18 33.49 28.05
C ARG A 60 -24.14 33.63 26.96
N GLY A 61 -24.61 33.85 25.72
CA GLY A 61 -23.72 33.99 24.56
C GLY A 61 -22.87 32.75 24.33
N PHE A 62 -23.45 31.57 24.53
CA PHE A 62 -22.71 30.31 24.48
C PHE A 62 -22.46 29.91 23.03
N ASP A 63 -21.18 29.86 22.67
CA ASP A 63 -20.66 29.38 21.40
C ASP A 63 -19.75 28.19 21.67
N MET A 64 -19.91 27.12 20.89
CA MET A 64 -19.05 25.94 20.97
C MET A 64 -19.22 25.06 19.72
N LEU A 65 -18.13 24.52 19.20
CA LEU A 65 -18.17 23.46 18.18
C LEU A 65 -18.67 22.16 18.79
N ALA A 66 -19.50 21.40 18.05
CA ALA A 66 -20.07 20.14 18.53
C ALA A 66 -19.01 19.21 19.15
N GLY A 67 -19.24 18.80 20.39
CA GLY A 67 -18.46 17.79 21.08
C GLY A 67 -18.97 16.37 20.83
N SER A 68 -18.29 15.38 21.43
CA SER A 68 -18.78 14.01 21.50
C SER A 68 -20.08 13.93 22.35
N ASP A 69 -20.79 12.81 22.27
CA ASP A 69 -21.95 12.54 23.12
C ASP A 69 -21.60 12.39 24.62
N ARG A 70 -20.30 12.37 24.95
CA ARG A 70 -19.76 12.29 26.31
C ARG A 70 -19.31 13.63 26.88
N VAL A 71 -19.35 14.71 26.09
CA VAL A 71 -19.00 16.04 26.61
C VAL A 71 -20.05 16.52 27.60
N ARG A 72 -19.60 16.92 28.79
CA ARG A 72 -20.44 17.34 29.91
C ARG A 72 -19.85 18.55 30.62
N TRP A 73 -20.68 19.20 31.44
CA TRP A 73 -20.21 20.14 32.45
C TRP A 73 -19.50 19.40 33.57
N TRP A 74 -18.32 19.88 33.93
CA TRP A 74 -17.39 19.21 34.82
C TRP A 74 -16.98 20.12 35.97
N GLY A 75 -16.93 19.55 37.17
CA GLY A 75 -16.50 20.24 38.37
C GLY A 75 -15.16 19.70 38.85
N ALA A 76 -14.20 20.58 39.06
CA ALA A 76 -12.87 20.24 39.56
C ALA A 76 -12.44 21.16 40.72
N ALA A 77 -11.45 20.68 41.48
CA ALA A 77 -10.87 21.40 42.62
C ALA A 77 -9.82 22.45 42.19
N GLY A 78 -9.39 22.42 40.93
CA GLY A 78 -8.35 23.28 40.35
C GLY A 78 -8.34 23.15 38.82
N ASP A 79 -7.58 24.02 38.17
CA ASP A 79 -7.42 24.13 36.70
C ASP A 79 -6.17 23.40 36.19
N ASP A 80 -5.38 22.79 37.07
CA ASP A 80 -4.25 21.95 36.71
C ASP A 80 -4.68 20.56 36.23
N PHE A 81 -3.78 19.89 35.50
CA PHE A 81 -4.01 18.58 34.91
C PHE A 81 -4.49 17.52 35.91
N LEU A 82 -3.91 17.48 37.12
CA LEU A 82 -4.27 16.47 38.12
C LEU A 82 -5.69 16.71 38.64
N ASN A 83 -6.02 17.95 39.00
CA ASN A 83 -7.33 18.30 39.54
C ASN A 83 -8.46 18.20 38.50
N LEU A 84 -8.22 18.62 37.25
CA LEU A 84 -9.20 18.47 36.17
C LEU A 84 -9.50 16.99 35.90
N THR A 85 -8.47 16.15 35.84
CA THR A 85 -8.63 14.71 35.58
C THR A 85 -9.32 13.98 36.74
N LEU A 86 -9.15 14.46 37.98
CA LEU A 86 -9.83 13.92 39.18
C LEU A 86 -11.23 14.50 39.43
N GLY A 87 -11.69 15.43 38.59
CA GLY A 87 -12.99 16.05 38.73
C GLY A 87 -14.16 15.08 38.48
N SER A 88 -15.37 15.62 38.39
CA SER A 88 -16.57 14.81 38.17
C SER A 88 -17.63 15.56 37.36
N PRO A 89 -18.52 14.85 36.65
CA PRO A 89 -19.60 15.49 35.92
C PRO A 89 -20.60 16.08 36.92
N ILE A 90 -20.96 17.35 36.70
CA ILE A 90 -21.89 18.08 37.57
C ILE A 90 -23.28 18.26 36.95
N SER A 91 -23.45 17.84 35.70
CA SER A 91 -24.72 17.88 34.98
C SER A 91 -24.80 16.75 33.96
N ASP A 92 -25.98 16.15 33.83
CA ASP A 92 -26.26 15.10 32.83
C ASP A 92 -26.49 15.68 31.42
N MET A 93 -26.55 17.01 31.27
CA MET A 93 -26.81 17.67 29.99
C MET A 93 -25.67 17.44 28.99
N PRO A 94 -25.93 16.77 27.84
CA PRO A 94 -24.92 16.59 26.81
C PRO A 94 -24.67 17.87 26.00
N LEU A 95 -23.41 18.08 25.63
CA LEU A 95 -22.97 19.18 24.77
C LEU A 95 -22.50 18.68 23.39
N ASN A 96 -23.44 18.08 22.63
CA ASN A 96 -23.13 17.27 21.43
C ASN A 96 -23.50 17.93 20.08
N HIS A 97 -23.90 19.20 20.08
CA HIS A 97 -24.19 19.95 18.85
C HIS A 97 -23.47 21.29 18.89
N THR A 98 -23.42 21.98 17.75
CA THR A 98 -22.79 23.30 17.65
C THR A 98 -23.73 24.35 18.22
N TYR A 99 -23.27 25.06 19.24
CA TYR A 99 -23.99 26.15 19.89
C TYR A 99 -23.66 27.48 19.21
N ARG A 100 -24.67 28.31 18.97
CA ARG A 100 -24.53 29.60 18.28
C ARG A 100 -25.28 30.71 19.02
N ASN A 101 -24.57 31.43 19.88
CA ASN A 101 -25.07 32.51 20.73
C ASN A 101 -26.28 32.07 21.57
N GLU A 102 -26.22 30.86 22.12
CA GLU A 102 -27.32 30.28 22.87
C GLU A 102 -27.28 30.69 24.35
N SER A 103 -28.45 30.68 24.99
CA SER A 103 -28.56 30.90 26.43
C SER A 103 -29.03 29.62 27.12
N LEU A 104 -28.17 29.06 27.96
CA LEU A 104 -28.39 27.79 28.65
C LEU A 104 -28.65 28.03 30.13
N THR A 105 -29.50 27.21 30.74
CA THR A 105 -29.62 27.12 32.20
C THR A 105 -29.39 25.68 32.60
N VAL A 106 -28.33 25.45 33.36
CA VAL A 106 -27.83 24.13 33.72
C VAL A 106 -28.15 23.89 35.18
N LYS A 107 -28.79 22.75 35.46
CA LYS A 107 -29.04 22.28 36.83
C LYS A 107 -27.92 21.34 37.25
N LEU A 108 -27.48 21.48 38.49
CA LEU A 108 -26.53 20.59 39.13
C LEU A 108 -27.17 19.24 39.42
N SER A 109 -26.40 18.17 39.26
CA SER A 109 -26.76 16.82 39.71
C SER A 109 -26.84 16.77 41.24
N GLY A 110 -27.66 15.87 41.79
CA GLY A 110 -27.94 15.82 43.24
C GLY A 110 -26.75 15.49 44.15
N ASN A 111 -25.59 15.13 43.57
CA ASN A 111 -24.32 14.88 44.25
C ASN A 111 -23.32 16.05 44.15
N ALA A 112 -23.59 17.07 43.34
CA ALA A 112 -22.69 18.19 43.10
C ALA A 112 -23.04 19.38 44.02
N SER A 113 -22.01 20.01 44.62
CA SER A 113 -22.14 21.21 45.43
C SER A 113 -21.08 22.23 45.05
N TRP A 114 -21.44 23.52 45.01
CA TRP A 114 -20.51 24.61 44.73
C TRP A 114 -19.34 24.70 45.72
N ASP A 115 -19.46 24.17 46.94
CA ASP A 115 -18.37 24.14 47.92
C ASP A 115 -17.19 23.25 47.49
N GLN A 116 -17.42 22.33 46.53
CA GLN A 116 -16.43 21.37 46.04
C GLN A 116 -15.95 21.72 44.62
N ILE A 117 -16.52 22.75 44.00
CA ILE A 117 -16.26 23.15 42.61
C ILE A 117 -15.50 24.47 42.64
N ALA A 118 -14.18 24.39 42.54
CA ALA A 118 -13.35 25.58 42.35
C ALA A 118 -13.27 25.96 40.87
N VAL A 119 -13.36 24.99 39.97
CA VAL A 119 -13.31 25.17 38.52
C VAL A 119 -14.50 24.48 37.87
N LEU A 120 -15.22 25.23 37.02
CA LEU A 120 -16.27 24.73 36.15
C LEU A 120 -15.72 24.60 34.73
N ALA A 121 -15.61 23.38 34.22
CA ALA A 121 -15.07 23.08 32.90
C ALA A 121 -16.10 22.45 31.96
N ILE A 122 -15.84 22.51 30.66
CA ILE A 122 -16.50 21.74 29.62
C ILE A 122 -15.54 20.64 29.21
N TRP A 123 -15.88 19.40 29.53
CA TRP A 123 -14.92 18.30 29.52
C TRP A 123 -15.39 17.15 28.63
N ASP A 124 -14.48 16.62 27.80
CA ASP A 124 -14.65 15.34 27.12
C ASP A 124 -14.02 14.21 27.93
N GLU A 125 -14.88 13.35 28.48
CA GLU A 125 -14.46 12.17 29.24
C GLU A 125 -13.71 11.15 28.37
N ALA A 126 -13.99 11.07 27.06
CA ALA A 126 -13.38 10.07 26.18
C ALA A 126 -11.87 10.29 25.98
N THR A 127 -11.46 11.55 25.91
CA THR A 127 -10.10 11.98 25.59
C THR A 127 -9.44 12.76 26.74
N ALA A 128 -10.15 12.89 27.86
CA ALA A 128 -9.78 13.71 29.01
C ALA A 128 -9.42 15.14 28.59
N SER A 129 -10.24 15.75 27.72
CA SER A 129 -9.97 17.04 27.08
C SER A 129 -10.76 18.16 27.73
N ASP A 130 -10.11 19.30 27.98
CA ASP A 130 -10.79 20.53 28.38
C ASP A 130 -11.07 21.42 27.18
N PHE A 131 -12.34 21.69 26.92
CA PHE A 131 -12.75 22.63 25.87
C PHE A 131 -12.72 24.07 26.38
N GLY A 132 -12.86 24.27 27.68
CA GLY A 132 -12.83 25.58 28.29
C GLY A 132 -13.41 25.58 29.69
N HIS A 133 -12.96 26.50 30.52
CA HIS A 133 -13.31 26.51 31.94
C HIS A 133 -13.42 27.92 32.55
N VAL A 134 -13.96 27.96 33.76
CA VAL A 134 -14.04 29.15 34.62
C VAL A 134 -13.56 28.78 36.01
N ALA A 135 -12.60 29.55 36.53
CA ALA A 135 -12.23 29.49 37.94
C ALA A 135 -13.21 30.32 38.78
N LEU A 136 -13.87 29.68 39.75
CA LEU A 136 -14.91 30.25 40.60
C LEU A 136 -14.38 30.69 41.99
N LEU A 137 -13.25 30.12 42.43
CA LEU A 137 -12.62 30.41 43.71
C LEU A 137 -11.10 30.52 43.50
N ASN A 138 -10.50 31.66 43.85
CA ASN A 138 -9.04 31.73 43.98
C ASN A 138 -8.64 30.90 45.21
N VAL A 139 -8.01 29.76 44.99
CA VAL A 139 -7.25 29.07 46.03
C VAL A 139 -6.17 30.05 46.49
N SER A 140 -6.31 30.52 47.73
CA SER A 140 -5.45 31.52 48.33
C SER A 140 -3.98 31.11 48.27
N GLU A 141 -3.13 32.01 47.75
CA GLU A 141 -1.69 32.06 48.00
C GLU A 141 -1.40 31.81 49.48
N ASN A 142 -0.94 30.61 49.81
CA ASN A 142 -0.35 30.25 51.09
C ASN A 142 0.48 28.97 50.88
N GLU A 143 1.56 29.09 50.09
CA GLU A 143 2.69 28.17 50.24
C GLU A 143 3.92 28.95 50.69
N THR A 144 4.38 28.55 51.87
CA THR A 144 5.60 28.98 52.52
C THR A 144 6.82 28.53 51.73
N ASP A 145 7.61 29.51 51.29
CA ASP A 145 9.08 29.55 51.27
C ASP A 145 9.79 28.17 51.30
N SER A 146 10.16 27.66 50.12
CA SER A 146 11.31 26.76 50.00
C SER A 146 12.05 27.01 48.68
N ASP A 147 13.27 27.52 48.82
CA ASP A 147 14.26 27.85 47.80
C ASP A 147 14.50 26.74 46.76
N VAL A 148 14.10 26.95 45.50
CA VAL A 148 14.82 26.46 44.30
C VAL A 148 14.69 27.51 43.19
N ALA A 149 15.83 27.92 42.63
CA ALA A 149 15.96 29.03 41.68
C ALA A 149 15.21 28.81 40.34
N PRO A 150 14.64 29.87 39.73
CA PRO A 150 14.02 29.80 38.40
C PRO A 150 15.09 29.86 37.28
N SER A 151 14.94 28.97 36.30
CA SER A 151 15.60 29.02 34.98
C SER A 151 14.58 29.54 33.95
N PRO A 152 15.00 30.13 32.82
CA PRO A 152 14.20 31.10 32.08
C PRO A 152 13.06 30.46 31.29
N ASP A 153 11.82 30.83 31.63
CA ASP A 153 10.59 30.48 30.91
C ASP A 153 10.48 31.25 29.59
N LEU A 154 10.34 30.51 28.51
CA LEU A 154 9.78 30.97 27.24
C LEU A 154 8.71 29.95 26.83
N SER A 155 7.53 30.05 27.44
CA SER A 155 6.24 29.73 26.83
C SER A 155 5.06 30.21 27.70
N PRO A 156 4.01 30.78 27.09
CA PRO A 156 2.80 31.20 27.79
C PRO A 156 1.72 30.11 27.76
N ALA A 157 1.51 29.41 28.87
CA ALA A 157 0.19 28.93 29.28
C ALA A 157 -0.33 29.88 30.39
N PRO A 158 -1.64 30.11 30.51
CA PRO A 158 -2.17 31.32 31.10
C PRO A 158 -1.90 31.37 32.61
N SER A 159 -0.95 32.19 33.02
CA SER A 159 -0.90 32.75 34.36
C SER A 159 -1.39 34.21 34.28
N PRO A 160 -2.24 34.68 35.19
CA PRO A 160 -2.78 36.03 35.13
C PRO A 160 -1.68 37.07 35.39
N ALA A 161 -1.35 37.81 34.32
CA ALA A 161 -0.77 39.15 34.28
C ALA A 161 0.42 39.51 35.21
N ALA A 162 1.53 39.90 34.58
CA ALA A 162 2.55 40.73 35.19
C ALA A 162 1.95 42.05 35.73
N ASN A 163 2.33 42.39 36.96
CA ASN A 163 1.87 43.56 37.71
C ASN A 163 2.17 44.89 36.96
N PRO A 164 1.18 45.81 36.80
CA PRO A 164 1.48 47.21 36.55
C PRO A 164 1.94 47.90 37.86
N PRO A 165 2.62 49.06 37.77
CA PRO A 165 3.21 49.74 38.92
C PRO A 165 2.14 50.12 39.96
N VAL A 166 2.48 49.87 41.21
CA VAL A 166 1.67 50.15 42.40
C VAL A 166 1.37 51.64 42.52
N GLU A 167 0.18 52.08 42.11
CA GLU A 167 -0.51 53.21 42.75
C GLU A 167 -2.03 52.96 42.84
N MET A 168 -2.48 52.83 44.08
CA MET A 168 -3.81 53.11 44.63
C MET A 168 -5.06 52.82 43.78
N MET A 169 -5.75 51.71 44.08
CA MET A 169 -7.20 51.72 44.36
C MET A 169 -7.65 50.43 45.04
N LYS A 170 -8.10 50.54 46.29
CA LYS A 170 -8.88 49.52 47.00
C LYS A 170 -10.34 49.58 46.52
N ASN A 171 -10.98 48.41 46.41
CA ASN A 171 -12.39 48.12 46.07
C ASN A 171 -12.77 48.01 44.58
N LYS A 172 -12.83 46.77 44.08
CA LYS A 172 -14.01 46.09 43.52
C LYS A 172 -13.59 44.69 43.06
N SER A 173 -14.49 43.71 43.18
CA SER A 173 -14.36 42.37 42.60
C SER A 173 -13.84 42.46 41.17
N ARG A 174 -12.59 42.04 40.93
CA ARG A 174 -12.03 41.97 39.57
C ARG A 174 -12.69 40.78 38.87
N ILE A 175 -13.71 41.06 38.06
CA ILE A 175 -14.20 40.11 37.07
C ILE A 175 -13.03 39.84 36.11
N HIS A 176 -12.63 38.59 35.97
CA HIS A 176 -11.54 38.23 35.06
C HIS A 176 -12.12 38.14 33.66
N HIS A 177 -11.94 39.20 32.86
CA HIS A 177 -12.38 39.23 31.48
C HIS A 177 -11.43 38.43 30.61
N GLN A 178 -11.96 37.54 29.78
CA GLN A 178 -11.15 36.72 28.89
C GLN A 178 -10.76 37.53 27.64
N PRO A 179 -9.52 37.40 27.15
CA PRO A 179 -9.01 38.21 26.04
C PRO A 179 -9.72 37.92 24.71
N THR A 180 -10.51 36.85 24.61
CA THR A 180 -11.29 36.49 23.44
C THR A 180 -12.70 37.07 23.43
N MET A 181 -13.11 37.76 24.51
CA MET A 181 -14.43 38.38 24.65
C MET A 181 -14.39 39.86 24.25
N PHE A 182 -15.42 40.29 23.50
CA PHE A 182 -15.59 41.65 22.99
C PHE A 182 -17.06 42.07 23.06
N GLU A 183 -17.30 43.37 23.05
CA GLU A 183 -18.66 43.94 23.06
C GLU A 183 -19.31 43.87 21.67
N ASN A 184 -18.51 44.07 20.61
CA ASN A 184 -19.01 44.13 19.24
C ASN A 184 -18.31 43.13 18.32
N CYS A 185 -19.03 42.68 17.29
CA CYS A 185 -18.49 41.83 16.24
C CYS A 185 -19.20 42.00 14.90
N LEU A 186 -18.41 41.97 13.83
CA LEU A 186 -18.86 42.03 12.45
C LEU A 186 -18.24 40.92 11.62
N THR A 187 -19.08 40.21 10.86
CA THR A 187 -18.62 39.22 9.88
C THR A 187 -18.22 39.90 8.58
N LEU A 188 -16.94 39.81 8.22
CA LEU A 188 -16.37 40.43 7.01
C LEU A 188 -16.47 39.49 5.80
N SER A 189 -16.22 38.20 6.03
CA SER A 189 -16.38 37.11 5.06
C SER A 189 -16.75 35.82 5.80
N PRO A 190 -17.13 34.73 5.10
CA PRO A 190 -17.43 33.44 5.75
C PRO A 190 -16.29 32.88 6.62
N ARG A 191 -15.04 33.33 6.37
CA ARG A 191 -13.83 32.88 7.06
C ARG A 191 -13.14 33.98 7.85
N PHE A 192 -13.67 35.21 7.90
CA PHE A 192 -13.02 36.34 8.55
C PHE A 192 -14.01 37.25 9.29
N ARG A 193 -13.68 37.57 10.54
CA ARG A 193 -14.49 38.42 11.41
C ARG A 193 -13.59 39.44 12.10
N VAL A 194 -14.18 40.59 12.40
CA VAL A 194 -13.56 41.61 13.25
C VAL A 194 -14.42 41.80 14.50
N ARG A 195 -13.76 41.84 15.65
CA ARG A 195 -14.33 42.11 16.96
C ARG A 195 -13.74 43.40 17.49
N TRP A 196 -14.50 44.18 18.23
CA TRP A 196 -13.94 45.36 18.89
C TRP A 196 -14.63 45.73 20.20
N THR A 197 -13.86 46.35 21.07
CA THR A 197 -14.32 47.01 22.29
C THR A 197 -13.74 48.41 22.32
N LEU A 198 -14.60 49.40 22.55
CA LEU A 198 -14.20 50.79 22.63
C LEU A 198 -13.89 51.18 24.07
N TYR A 199 -12.81 51.93 24.26
CA TYR A 199 -12.46 52.53 25.55
C TYR A 199 -12.33 54.06 25.43
N PRO A 200 -13.46 54.80 25.34
CA PRO A 200 -13.46 56.24 25.11
C PRO A 200 -12.71 57.04 26.18
N GLU A 201 -12.69 56.56 27.43
CA GLU A 201 -11.97 57.21 28.53
C GLU A 201 -10.44 57.20 28.33
N SER A 202 -9.94 56.21 27.59
CA SER A 202 -8.51 56.03 27.29
C SER A 202 -8.14 56.40 25.85
N ASP A 203 -9.09 56.97 25.10
CA ASP A 203 -8.95 57.30 23.67
C ASP A 203 -8.39 56.15 22.81
N SER A 204 -8.85 54.92 23.06
CA SER A 204 -8.35 53.73 22.38
C SER A 204 -9.45 52.74 22.00
N VAL A 205 -9.14 51.90 21.01
CA VAL A 205 -9.95 50.78 20.56
C VAL A 205 -9.13 49.50 20.64
N GLU A 206 -9.74 48.44 21.14
CA GLU A 206 -9.17 47.10 21.05
C GLU A 206 -9.88 46.34 19.94
N VAL A 207 -9.09 45.77 19.03
CA VAL A 207 -9.57 45.07 17.84
C VAL A 207 -9.09 43.61 17.92
N GLY A 208 -10.03 42.68 17.71
CA GLY A 208 -9.78 41.26 17.57
C GLY A 208 -10.02 40.80 16.14
N LEU A 209 -8.98 40.32 15.47
CA LEU A 209 -9.08 39.72 14.14
C LEU A 209 -9.16 38.21 14.28
N GLU A 210 -10.22 37.62 13.71
CA GLU A 210 -10.55 36.20 13.86
C GLU A 210 -10.80 35.57 12.49
N ALA A 211 -9.92 34.67 12.05
CA ALA A 211 -10.02 34.04 10.73
C ALA A 211 -9.75 32.53 10.73
N ALA A 212 -10.54 31.78 9.96
CA ALA A 212 -10.33 30.36 9.71
C ALA A 212 -9.26 30.17 8.60
N VAL A 213 -7.99 30.40 8.94
CA VAL A 213 -6.83 30.36 8.02
C VAL A 213 -5.61 29.70 8.67
N GLY A 214 -4.66 29.26 7.85
CA GLY A 214 -3.37 28.72 8.29
C GLY A 214 -2.47 29.80 8.93
N SER A 215 -1.42 29.38 9.65
CA SER A 215 -0.47 30.30 10.30
C SER A 215 0.35 31.12 9.31
N GLU A 216 0.44 30.68 8.06
CA GLU A 216 1.10 31.37 6.95
C GLU A 216 0.31 32.56 6.39
N TYR A 217 -0.91 32.80 6.87
CA TYR A 217 -1.75 33.90 6.44
C TYR A 217 -1.58 35.15 7.33
N TYR A 218 -1.60 36.32 6.72
CA TYR A 218 -1.82 37.57 7.42
C TYR A 218 -3.31 37.94 7.44
N MET A 219 -3.70 38.64 8.50
CA MET A 219 -4.99 39.28 8.65
C MET A 219 -4.76 40.79 8.80
N SER A 220 -5.41 41.59 7.96
CA SER A 220 -5.31 43.05 8.06
C SER A 220 -6.65 43.73 8.16
N PHE A 221 -6.68 44.80 8.94
CA PHE A 221 -7.84 45.66 9.14
C PHE A 221 -7.39 47.09 9.43
N GLY A 222 -8.07 48.07 8.85
CA GLY A 222 -7.80 49.48 9.17
C GLY A 222 -8.67 50.47 8.42
N TRP A 223 -8.27 51.73 8.46
CA TRP A 223 -9.07 52.87 8.04
C TRP A 223 -8.57 53.48 6.73
N ALA A 224 -9.51 53.70 5.81
CA ALA A 224 -9.22 54.42 4.58
C ALA A 224 -9.17 55.93 4.83
N LYS A 225 -8.21 56.61 4.21
CA LYS A 225 -8.11 58.07 4.30
C LYS A 225 -9.35 58.77 3.74
N PRO A 226 -10.07 59.58 4.54
CA PRO A 226 -11.26 60.29 4.07
C PRO A 226 -10.97 61.18 2.86
N GLY A 227 -11.83 61.10 1.84
CA GLY A 227 -11.72 61.91 0.62
C GLY A 227 -10.66 61.44 -0.40
N SER A 228 -9.96 60.32 -0.14
CA SER A 228 -9.08 59.69 -1.12
C SER A 228 -9.89 59.04 -2.27
N PRO A 229 -9.42 59.10 -3.53
CA PRO A 229 -10.08 58.42 -4.65
C PRO A 229 -9.93 56.89 -4.62
N SER A 230 -8.99 56.38 -3.82
CA SER A 230 -8.77 54.95 -3.60
C SER A 230 -8.95 54.65 -2.12
N HIS A 231 -9.76 53.65 -1.80
CA HIS A 231 -9.95 53.18 -0.43
C HIS A 231 -8.73 52.47 0.15
N MET A 232 -7.73 52.13 -0.67
CA MET A 232 -6.48 51.52 -0.20
C MET A 232 -5.33 52.52 -0.11
N LEU A 233 -5.16 53.41 -1.09
CA LEU A 233 -4.00 54.31 -1.08
C LEU A 233 -4.12 55.36 0.02
N ASN A 234 -3.02 55.55 0.75
CA ASN A 234 -2.90 56.36 1.97
C ASN A 234 -3.74 55.86 3.13
N SER A 235 -4.12 54.57 3.10
CA SER A 235 -4.83 53.96 4.22
C SER A 235 -3.85 53.44 5.23
N ASP A 236 -4.40 53.32 6.42
CA ASP A 236 -3.70 53.05 7.64
C ASP A 236 -4.27 51.74 8.17
N VAL A 237 -3.45 50.70 8.19
CA VAL A 237 -3.89 49.33 8.45
C VAL A 237 -2.97 48.62 9.43
N THR A 238 -3.58 47.90 10.35
CA THR A 238 -2.84 46.94 11.16
C THR A 238 -2.73 45.63 10.39
N VAL A 239 -1.51 45.10 10.25
CA VAL A 239 -1.24 43.76 9.73
C VAL A 239 -0.87 42.86 10.89
N SER A 240 -1.57 41.73 10.99
CA SER A 240 -1.39 40.75 12.06
C SER A 240 -1.24 39.34 11.48
N GLY A 241 -0.65 38.44 12.26
CA GLY A 241 -0.41 37.06 11.85
C GLY A 241 0.40 36.30 12.89
N PHE A 242 1.01 35.19 12.47
CA PHE A 242 1.85 34.35 13.30
C PHE A 242 3.24 34.19 12.67
N THR A 243 4.28 34.10 13.51
CA THR A 243 5.64 33.76 13.06
C THR A 243 5.76 32.28 12.72
N GLU A 244 6.89 31.87 12.14
CA GLU A 244 7.17 30.45 11.87
C GLU A 244 7.20 29.60 13.16
N GLU A 245 7.49 30.22 14.31
CA GLU A 245 7.45 29.62 15.63
C GLU A 245 6.06 29.64 16.30
N GLY A 246 5.04 30.18 15.62
CA GLY A 246 3.66 30.27 16.14
C GLY A 246 3.43 31.45 17.09
N MET A 247 4.32 32.44 17.12
CA MET A 247 4.14 33.64 17.96
C MET A 247 3.24 34.66 17.24
N PRO A 248 2.20 35.21 17.90
CA PRO A 248 1.36 36.23 17.28
C PRO A 248 2.10 37.58 17.17
N PHE A 249 1.76 38.36 16.14
CA PHE A 249 2.19 39.75 16.03
C PHE A 249 1.07 40.63 15.46
N ALA A 250 1.14 41.93 15.75
CA ALA A 250 0.29 42.96 15.17
C ALA A 250 1.14 44.23 15.02
N GLU A 251 1.24 44.75 13.80
CA GLU A 251 2.09 45.89 13.45
C GLU A 251 1.31 46.89 12.60
N ASP A 252 1.62 48.18 12.75
CA ASP A 252 1.01 49.24 11.97
C ASP A 252 1.67 49.43 10.59
N TYR A 253 0.86 49.55 9.55
CA TYR A 253 1.27 49.64 8.16
C TYR A 253 0.56 50.77 7.41
N TYR A 254 1.36 51.57 6.73
CA TYR A 254 0.89 52.59 5.81
C TYR A 254 1.01 52.17 4.34
N ILE A 255 -0.08 52.38 3.58
CA ILE A 255 -0.18 51.96 2.18
C ILE A 255 0.10 53.13 1.24
N THR A 256 1.24 53.11 0.56
CA THR A 256 1.60 54.12 -0.45
C THR A 256 1.42 53.66 -1.89
N GLN A 257 1.56 52.35 -2.16
CA GLN A 257 1.35 51.73 -3.47
C GLN A 257 0.80 50.30 -3.32
N PHE A 258 0.27 49.73 -4.42
CA PHE A 258 -0.26 48.36 -4.48
C PHE A 258 0.84 47.27 -4.60
N SER A 259 2.09 47.58 -4.24
CA SER A 259 3.20 46.64 -4.20
C SER A 259 3.56 46.28 -2.77
N GLU A 260 4.23 45.15 -2.59
CA GLU A 260 4.95 44.85 -1.33
C GLU A 260 5.89 46.00 -0.96
N CYS A 261 6.30 46.07 0.31
CA CYS A 261 7.25 47.09 0.75
C CYS A 261 8.57 47.03 -0.02
N LEU A 262 8.95 48.14 -0.64
CA LEU A 262 10.17 48.33 -1.39
C LEU A 262 10.96 49.51 -0.84
N LEU A 263 12.19 49.25 -0.43
CA LEU A 263 13.17 50.28 -0.10
C LEU A 263 14.02 50.56 -1.35
N ASN A 264 13.80 51.71 -1.98
CA ASN A 264 14.57 52.13 -3.15
C ASN A 264 16.00 52.53 -2.75
N LYS A 265 16.94 52.46 -3.71
CA LYS A 265 18.36 52.84 -3.49
C LYS A 265 18.54 54.27 -3.00
N ASP A 266 17.57 55.14 -3.27
CA ASP A 266 17.54 56.54 -2.84
C ASP A 266 17.04 56.72 -1.40
N GLY A 267 16.76 55.64 -0.67
CA GLY A 267 16.19 55.66 0.69
C GLY A 267 14.69 55.91 0.74
N LYS A 268 14.01 55.97 -0.41
CA LYS A 268 12.55 56.13 -0.49
C LYS A 268 11.85 54.80 -0.28
N VAL A 269 10.89 54.79 0.64
CA VAL A 269 10.03 53.66 0.97
C VAL A 269 8.72 53.77 0.17
N GLU A 270 8.34 52.72 -0.54
CA GLU A 270 7.09 52.64 -1.31
C GLU A 270 6.45 51.25 -1.20
N GLY A 271 5.12 51.17 -1.31
CA GLY A 271 4.35 49.92 -1.16
C GLY A 271 3.50 49.89 0.11
N VAL A 272 3.18 48.68 0.55
CA VAL A 272 2.56 48.37 1.86
C VAL A 272 3.68 48.10 2.85
N CYS A 273 3.98 49.06 3.70
CA CYS A 273 5.18 49.07 4.54
C CYS A 273 4.84 49.29 6.02
N PRO A 274 5.58 48.66 6.96
CA PRO A 274 5.42 48.95 8.37
C PRO A 274 5.88 50.37 8.67
N ASP A 275 5.19 51.06 9.55
CA ASP A 275 5.41 52.50 9.78
C ASP A 275 6.82 52.83 10.29
N THR A 276 7.40 51.90 11.05
CA THR A 276 8.78 51.97 11.57
C THR A 276 9.86 52.18 10.49
N ILE A 277 9.61 51.75 9.25
CA ILE A 277 10.60 51.86 8.17
C ILE A 277 10.73 53.31 7.64
N TYR A 278 9.71 54.15 7.82
CA TYR A 278 9.71 55.51 7.29
C TYR A 278 10.58 56.48 8.10
N GLU A 279 10.71 56.25 9.41
CA GLU A 279 11.45 57.13 10.35
C GLU A 279 12.76 56.47 10.87
N GLY A 280 13.00 55.19 10.58
CA GLY A 280 14.29 54.50 10.76
C GLY A 280 14.57 53.92 12.16
N SER A 281 14.01 54.49 13.22
CA SER A 281 13.91 53.86 14.54
C SER A 281 12.77 54.45 15.35
N ASP A 282 11.97 53.59 16.01
CA ASP A 282 10.86 53.99 16.87
C ASP A 282 11.13 53.60 18.36
N PRO A 283 12.05 54.30 19.05
CA PRO A 283 12.39 53.96 20.44
C PRO A 283 11.29 54.34 21.46
N ILE A 284 10.22 55.04 21.04
CA ILE A 284 9.18 55.57 21.93
C ILE A 284 7.79 54.96 21.59
N GLY A 285 7.67 54.15 20.53
CA GLY A 285 6.38 53.62 20.07
C GLY A 285 5.47 54.70 19.50
N LEU A 286 6.06 55.76 18.94
CA LEU A 286 5.34 56.91 18.40
C LEU A 286 4.83 56.69 16.98
N VAL A 287 5.48 55.79 16.23
CA VAL A 287 5.20 55.54 14.81
C VAL A 287 4.48 54.20 14.64
N ASN A 288 4.87 53.16 15.38
CA ASN A 288 4.05 51.96 15.53
C ASN A 288 3.19 52.08 16.79
N ASN A 289 1.96 52.56 16.63
CA ASN A 289 1.02 52.79 17.73
C ASN A 289 0.12 51.57 18.02
N THR A 290 0.38 50.43 17.36
CA THR A 290 -0.34 49.18 17.58
C THR A 290 0.35 48.37 18.68
N GLU A 291 -0.41 48.04 19.74
CA GLU A 291 0.06 47.22 20.86
C GLU A 291 -0.60 45.83 20.82
N LEU A 292 0.18 44.77 20.64
CA LEU A 292 -0.32 43.39 20.73
C LEU A 292 -0.71 43.06 22.18
N ILE A 293 -1.96 42.63 22.39
CA ILE A 293 -2.45 42.20 23.71
C ILE A 293 -2.39 40.68 23.84
N TYR A 294 -2.91 39.97 22.84
CA TYR A 294 -3.09 38.52 22.91
C TYR A 294 -3.21 37.92 21.51
N GLY A 295 -2.79 36.67 21.34
CA GLY A 295 -3.08 35.93 20.13
C GLY A 295 -2.98 34.43 20.36
N HIS A 296 -3.79 33.67 19.64
CA HIS A 296 -3.76 32.22 19.64
C HIS A 296 -4.21 31.67 18.29
N ARG A 297 -3.80 30.44 18.01
CA ARG A 297 -4.36 29.66 16.92
C ARG A 297 -4.87 28.34 17.47
N ARG A 298 -6.18 28.09 17.32
CA ARG A 298 -6.87 26.94 17.90
C ARG A 298 -7.98 26.48 16.96
N ASP A 299 -8.15 25.17 16.85
CA ASP A 299 -9.15 24.53 15.99
C ASP A 299 -9.10 25.05 14.54
N GLY A 300 -7.90 25.39 14.03
CA GLY A 300 -7.73 25.95 12.69
C GLY A 300 -8.06 27.44 12.54
N VAL A 301 -8.37 28.14 13.63
CA VAL A 301 -8.74 29.56 13.64
C VAL A 301 -7.63 30.40 14.28
N ALA A 302 -7.13 31.36 13.50
CA ALA A 302 -6.20 32.38 13.92
C ALA A 302 -6.95 33.54 14.60
N PHE A 303 -6.53 33.91 15.80
CA PHE A 303 -7.09 35.01 16.56
C PHE A 303 -5.98 35.93 17.08
N VAL A 304 -6.05 37.22 16.78
CA VAL A 304 -5.12 38.24 17.30
C VAL A 304 -5.89 39.44 17.83
N ARG A 305 -5.64 39.82 19.08
CA ARG A 305 -6.14 41.03 19.75
C ARG A 305 -5.02 42.04 19.91
N TYR A 306 -5.26 43.25 19.44
CA TYR A 306 -4.38 44.37 19.60
C TYR A 306 -5.14 45.62 20.01
N LYS A 307 -4.42 46.59 20.57
CA LYS A 307 -4.92 47.89 20.99
C LYS A 307 -4.34 48.97 20.10
N ARG A 308 -5.16 49.96 19.79
CA ARG A 308 -4.78 51.10 18.98
C ARG A 308 -5.38 52.40 19.51
N PRO A 309 -4.65 53.54 19.53
CA PRO A 309 -5.24 54.84 19.84
C PRO A 309 -6.23 55.28 18.76
N LEU A 310 -7.30 55.98 19.15
CA LEU A 310 -8.27 56.55 18.22
C LEU A 310 -7.70 57.77 17.48
N VAL A 311 -6.92 58.59 18.18
CA VAL A 311 -6.17 59.71 17.61
C VAL A 311 -4.69 59.54 17.97
N SER A 312 -3.88 59.23 16.96
CA SER A 312 -2.44 59.09 17.12
C SER A 312 -1.71 60.44 17.14
N VAL A 313 -0.48 60.43 17.65
CA VAL A 313 0.45 61.57 17.61
C VAL A 313 1.03 61.76 16.21
N ASP A 314 1.13 60.70 15.41
CA ASP A 314 1.64 60.75 14.04
C ASP A 314 0.52 61.06 13.02
N GLU A 315 0.36 62.33 12.67
CA GLU A 315 -0.63 62.76 11.68
C GLU A 315 -0.27 62.40 10.21
N LYS A 316 0.93 61.87 9.96
CA LYS A 316 1.46 61.65 8.61
C LYS A 316 1.07 60.30 8.06
N TYR A 317 1.17 59.25 8.88
CA TYR A 317 0.89 57.88 8.49
C TYR A 317 -0.40 57.35 9.12
N ASP A 318 -0.86 57.93 10.24
CA ASP A 318 -2.12 57.52 10.87
C ASP A 318 -3.35 58.30 10.37
N VAL A 319 -4.49 57.61 10.36
CA VAL A 319 -5.81 58.19 10.07
C VAL A 319 -6.58 58.37 11.39
N PRO A 320 -6.94 59.61 11.78
CA PRO A 320 -7.69 59.83 13.02
C PRO A 320 -9.09 59.23 12.93
N VAL A 321 -9.46 58.44 13.94
CA VAL A 321 -10.70 57.67 13.98
C VAL A 321 -11.78 58.44 14.75
N ASN A 322 -12.87 58.79 14.06
CA ASN A 322 -14.06 59.37 14.69
C ASN A 322 -15.05 58.27 15.06
N ILE A 323 -15.23 58.05 16.36
CA ILE A 323 -16.06 56.97 16.91
C ILE A 323 -17.56 57.05 16.54
N THR A 324 -18.09 58.23 16.24
CA THR A 324 -19.53 58.43 15.94
C THR A 324 -19.84 58.56 14.45
N ALA A 325 -18.80 58.73 13.62
CA ALA A 325 -18.97 58.91 12.20
C ALA A 325 -18.87 57.57 11.47
N ASN A 326 -19.63 57.45 10.38
CA ASN A 326 -19.48 56.34 9.46
C ASN A 326 -18.16 56.51 8.69
N MET A 327 -17.14 55.74 9.06
CA MET A 327 -15.83 55.74 8.42
C MET A 327 -15.70 54.55 7.47
N THR A 328 -14.91 54.69 6.40
CA THR A 328 -14.62 53.56 5.52
C THR A 328 -13.44 52.77 6.08
N VAL A 329 -13.67 51.48 6.34
CA VAL A 329 -12.64 50.53 6.75
C VAL A 329 -12.33 49.58 5.61
N ILE A 330 -11.08 49.11 5.57
CA ILE A 330 -10.59 48.11 4.61
C ILE A 330 -10.02 46.92 5.36
N TRP A 331 -10.12 45.75 4.74
CA TRP A 331 -9.57 44.52 5.30
C TRP A 331 -9.07 43.61 4.19
N ALA A 332 -8.10 42.76 4.53
CA ALA A 332 -7.60 41.73 3.63
C ALA A 332 -7.07 40.50 4.39
N LEU A 333 -7.11 39.36 3.69
CA LEU A 333 -6.48 38.09 4.04
C LEU A 333 -5.58 37.64 2.90
N GLY A 334 -4.35 37.26 3.21
CA GLY A 334 -3.42 36.79 2.19
C GLY A 334 -2.24 36.04 2.78
N LEU A 335 -1.36 35.52 1.93
CA LEU A 335 -0.13 34.87 2.40
C LEU A 335 0.84 35.91 2.95
N LEU A 336 1.50 35.56 4.05
CA LEU A 336 2.54 36.35 4.67
C LEU A 336 3.91 35.86 4.19
N ARG A 337 4.85 36.78 3.95
CA ARG A 337 6.25 36.42 3.69
C ARG A 337 7.08 36.65 4.94
N PRO A 338 7.79 35.63 5.46
CA PRO A 338 8.68 35.80 6.61
C PRO A 338 9.89 36.69 6.27
N PRO A 339 10.52 37.30 7.29
CA PRO A 339 11.68 38.15 7.09
C PRO A 339 12.88 37.37 6.54
N ASP A 340 13.68 38.01 5.68
CA ASP A 340 14.90 37.45 5.09
C ASP A 340 16.10 38.41 5.25
N SER A 341 17.27 38.01 4.73
CA SER A 341 18.50 38.81 4.83
C SER A 341 18.45 40.16 4.11
N LEU A 342 17.48 40.39 3.24
CA LEU A 342 17.26 41.63 2.49
C LEU A 342 16.05 42.43 3.03
N ARG A 343 15.09 41.77 3.69
CA ARG A 343 13.80 42.31 4.12
C ARG A 343 13.52 41.87 5.56
N PRO A 344 13.82 42.70 6.56
CA PRO A 344 13.78 42.29 7.97
C PRO A 344 12.36 42.30 8.59
N TYR A 345 11.30 42.43 7.79
CA TYR A 345 9.91 42.54 8.26
C TYR A 345 9.02 41.50 7.61
N TYR A 346 7.91 41.17 8.26
CA TYR A 346 6.85 40.31 7.73
C TYR A 346 6.05 41.04 6.65
N LEU A 347 6.14 40.60 5.40
CA LEU A 347 5.53 41.35 4.30
C LEU A 347 4.21 40.70 3.85
N PRO A 348 3.09 41.45 3.84
CA PRO A 348 1.85 40.96 3.25
C PRO A 348 2.02 40.79 1.74
N GLN A 349 1.81 39.57 1.24
CA GLN A 349 1.82 39.30 -0.20
C GLN A 349 0.48 39.71 -0.80
N ASN A 350 0.38 39.64 -2.14
CA ASN A 350 -0.90 39.87 -2.79
C ASN A 350 -1.94 38.86 -2.29
N HIS A 351 -3.00 39.36 -1.65
CA HIS A 351 -4.11 38.56 -1.13
C HIS A 351 -4.75 37.64 -2.18
N GLY A 352 -4.70 38.00 -3.46
CA GLY A 352 -5.39 37.27 -4.52
C GLY A 352 -6.89 37.13 -4.23
N GLY A 353 -7.57 36.20 -4.90
CA GLY A 353 -8.96 35.84 -4.60
C GLY A 353 -10.03 36.80 -5.14
N GLN A 354 -11.29 36.51 -4.79
CA GLN A 354 -12.46 37.31 -5.17
C GLN A 354 -12.73 38.38 -4.10
N ILE A 355 -13.21 39.55 -4.54
CA ILE A 355 -13.74 40.58 -3.63
C ILE A 355 -14.84 39.96 -2.73
N GLU A 356 -14.95 40.44 -1.49
CA GLU A 356 -15.84 39.91 -0.43
C GLU A 356 -15.40 38.58 0.20
N THR A 357 -14.41 37.88 -0.38
CA THR A 357 -13.86 36.65 0.21
C THR A 357 -12.52 36.89 0.88
N THR A 358 -11.57 37.49 0.16
CA THR A 358 -10.20 37.75 0.63
C THR A 358 -9.93 39.20 0.95
N TYR A 359 -10.70 40.14 0.38
CA TYR A 359 -10.58 41.56 0.69
C TYR A 359 -11.90 42.28 0.39
N ASN A 360 -12.17 43.35 1.14
CA ASN A 360 -13.26 44.28 0.83
C ASN A 360 -13.07 45.62 1.58
N TYR A 361 -13.98 46.55 1.33
CA TYR A 361 -14.16 47.77 2.11
C TYR A 361 -15.61 47.90 2.54
N LEU A 362 -15.85 48.47 3.71
CA LEU A 362 -17.20 48.73 4.22
C LEU A 362 -17.24 50.01 5.06
N SER A 363 -18.44 50.51 5.34
CA SER A 363 -18.61 51.65 6.24
C SER A 363 -18.93 51.16 7.64
N LEU A 364 -18.12 51.56 8.62
CA LEU A 364 -18.26 51.15 10.01
C LEU A 364 -18.44 52.37 10.92
N ASN A 365 -19.37 52.28 11.86
CA ASN A 365 -19.52 53.20 12.98
C ASN A 365 -19.15 52.44 14.25
N LEU A 366 -18.06 52.83 14.90
CA LEU A 366 -17.55 52.05 16.04
C LEU A 366 -18.44 52.18 17.29
N SER A 367 -19.20 53.28 17.42
CA SER A 367 -20.07 53.52 18.57
C SER A 367 -21.41 52.78 18.53
N GLU A 368 -21.74 52.15 17.41
CA GLU A 368 -22.98 51.39 17.26
C GLU A 368 -22.79 49.97 17.80
N GLU A 369 -23.67 49.54 18.71
CA GLU A 369 -23.67 48.17 19.23
C GLU A 369 -24.08 47.19 18.12
N MET A 370 -23.18 46.27 17.78
CA MET A 370 -23.36 45.32 16.68
C MET A 370 -22.75 43.97 17.02
N ASP A 371 -23.52 42.89 16.91
CA ASP A 371 -23.03 41.52 17.10
C ASP A 371 -23.60 40.59 16.02
N ASP A 372 -22.92 40.55 14.88
CA ASP A 372 -23.28 39.71 13.72
C ASP A 372 -22.52 38.37 13.71
N CYS A 373 -21.77 38.06 14.76
CA CYS A 373 -20.87 36.92 14.79
C CYS A 373 -21.45 35.76 15.59
N PHE A 374 -22.38 35.04 14.96
CA PHE A 374 -23.06 33.91 15.60
C PHE A 374 -22.25 32.62 15.53
N GLY A 375 -21.90 32.04 16.68
CA GLY A 375 -21.28 30.74 16.77
C GLY A 375 -19.79 30.71 16.42
N PRO A 376 -19.15 29.55 16.60
CA PRO A 376 -17.75 29.34 16.24
C PRO A 376 -17.53 29.38 14.71
N LEU A 377 -16.28 29.65 14.30
CA LEU A 377 -15.81 29.55 12.92
C LEU A 377 -15.30 28.13 12.65
N ASP A 378 -16.03 27.37 11.84
CA ASP A 378 -15.64 25.99 11.53
C ASP A 378 -14.59 25.97 10.41
N ALA A 379 -13.32 25.75 10.76
CA ALA A 379 -12.23 25.60 9.80
C ALA A 379 -12.24 24.20 9.17
N GLU A 380 -11.86 24.12 7.88
CA GLU A 380 -11.71 22.82 7.18
C GLU A 380 -10.55 22.00 7.76
N ASP A 381 -9.47 22.67 8.13
CA ASP A 381 -8.31 22.05 8.78
C ASP A 381 -8.26 22.52 10.23
N LYS A 382 -8.58 21.60 11.16
CA LYS A 382 -8.66 21.86 12.60
C LYS A 382 -7.40 21.45 13.35
N GLU A 383 -6.52 20.69 12.68
CA GLU A 383 -5.32 20.13 13.30
C GLU A 383 -4.15 21.06 13.05
N ASP A 384 -3.82 21.86 14.07
CA ASP A 384 -2.70 22.80 14.02
C ASP A 384 -1.36 22.11 14.29
N GLN A 385 -1.34 20.77 14.29
CA GLN A 385 -0.20 19.96 14.66
C GLN A 385 0.74 19.72 13.49
N ASP A 386 2.02 19.70 13.82
CA ASP A 386 3.04 19.22 12.91
C ASP A 386 2.77 17.78 12.44
N LEU A 387 2.85 17.53 11.13
CA LEU A 387 2.80 16.19 10.54
C LEU A 387 4.21 15.65 10.30
N ILE A 388 4.48 14.43 10.75
CA ILE A 388 5.68 13.66 10.41
C ILE A 388 5.28 12.39 9.67
N ILE A 389 5.79 12.22 8.46
CA ILE A 389 5.66 10.97 7.69
C ILE A 389 6.86 10.09 8.01
N ALA A 390 6.61 8.90 8.56
CA ALA A 390 7.65 7.95 8.92
C ALA A 390 8.19 7.23 7.67
N ASP A 391 9.52 7.21 7.53
CA ASP A 391 10.24 6.46 6.48
C ASP A 391 10.99 5.29 7.14
N ALA A 392 11.02 4.13 6.49
CA ALA A 392 11.78 2.96 6.94
C ALA A 392 13.28 3.21 7.16
N LYS A 393 13.86 4.21 6.48
CA LYS A 393 15.31 4.50 6.57
C LYS A 393 15.68 5.49 7.65
N THR A 394 14.72 6.30 8.12
CA THR A 394 15.02 7.42 9.02
C THR A 394 14.39 7.15 10.38
N PRO A 395 15.21 6.90 11.43
CA PRO A 395 14.68 6.68 12.76
C PRO A 395 14.04 7.97 13.30
N LEU A 396 12.88 7.81 13.93
CA LEU A 396 12.19 8.89 14.63
C LEU A 396 12.82 9.07 16.01
N VAL A 397 13.41 10.24 16.27
CA VAL A 397 14.07 10.52 17.55
C VAL A 397 13.03 11.02 18.55
N ILE A 398 12.89 10.30 19.66
CA ILE A 398 11.90 10.58 20.70
C ILE A 398 12.61 11.15 21.94
N THR A 399 12.21 12.34 22.36
CA THR A 399 12.70 13.02 23.56
C THR A 399 11.52 13.47 24.42
N SER A 400 11.74 13.85 25.69
CA SER A 400 10.71 14.50 26.51
C SER A 400 11.08 15.95 26.78
N GLY A 401 10.10 16.85 26.82
CA GLY A 401 10.28 18.27 27.16
C GLY A 401 9.02 18.86 27.78
N PRO A 402 9.06 20.11 28.28
CA PRO A 402 7.87 20.79 28.78
C PRO A 402 6.83 20.96 27.68
N ALA A 403 5.54 20.88 28.01
CA ALA A 403 4.47 21.12 27.04
C ALA A 403 4.25 22.63 26.83
N LEU A 404 4.19 23.06 25.56
CA LEU A 404 4.01 24.46 25.18
C LEU A 404 2.71 24.63 24.40
N HIS A 405 2.49 23.77 23.40
CA HIS A 405 1.35 23.78 22.50
C HIS A 405 0.74 22.37 22.37
N TYR A 406 0.50 21.71 23.50
CA TYR A 406 0.01 20.34 23.51
C TYR A 406 -1.36 20.24 22.79
N PRO A 407 -1.55 19.29 21.86
CA PRO A 407 -2.76 19.20 21.02
C PRO A 407 -4.07 18.94 21.78
N ASN A 408 -3.99 18.40 22.99
CA ASN A 408 -5.13 18.00 23.79
C ASN A 408 -4.94 18.42 25.26
N PRO A 409 -5.03 19.71 25.59
CA PRO A 409 -4.99 20.16 26.98
C PRO A 409 -6.15 19.55 27.81
N PRO A 410 -5.99 19.39 29.14
CA PRO A 410 -4.81 19.69 29.94
C PRO A 410 -3.68 18.68 29.72
N ASN A 411 -2.44 19.07 30.05
CA ASN A 411 -1.24 18.28 29.81
C ASN A 411 -0.42 18.04 31.10
N PRO A 412 0.35 16.95 31.17
CA PRO A 412 1.36 16.77 32.21
C PRO A 412 2.50 17.79 32.08
N SER A 413 3.39 17.80 33.08
CA SER A 413 4.55 18.70 33.12
C SER A 413 5.54 18.48 31.98
N LYS A 414 5.62 17.26 31.44
CA LYS A 414 6.45 16.91 30.27
C LYS A 414 5.64 16.12 29.26
N VAL A 415 5.91 16.35 27.98
CA VAL A 415 5.32 15.63 26.84
C VAL A 415 6.42 15.10 25.91
N LEU A 416 6.04 14.21 25.01
CA LEU A 416 6.90 13.62 24.01
C LEU A 416 7.13 14.59 22.85
N TYR A 417 8.39 14.71 22.47
CA TYR A 417 8.84 15.39 21.28
C TYR A 417 9.38 14.36 20.29
N ILE A 418 8.98 14.48 19.02
CA ILE A 418 9.46 13.62 17.94
C ILE A 418 10.17 14.49 16.91
N ASN A 419 11.44 14.21 16.65
CA ASN A 419 12.29 15.03 15.79
C ASN A 419 12.23 16.53 16.14
N LYS A 420 12.22 16.84 17.44
CA LYS A 420 12.11 18.19 18.04
C LYS A 420 10.76 18.89 17.87
N LYS A 421 9.74 18.22 17.36
CA LYS A 421 8.37 18.74 17.27
C LYS A 421 7.56 18.21 18.46
N GLU A 422 6.77 19.07 19.08
CA GLU A 422 5.94 18.72 20.25
C GLU A 422 4.75 17.87 19.80
N ALA A 423 4.62 16.67 20.36
CA ALA A 423 3.49 15.76 20.15
C ALA A 423 2.88 15.77 18.71
N PRO A 424 3.71 15.63 17.64
CA PRO A 424 3.22 15.75 16.26
C PRO A 424 2.28 14.61 15.87
N LEU A 425 1.45 14.85 14.85
CA LEU A 425 0.72 13.78 14.19
C LEU A 425 1.71 12.92 13.41
N LEU A 426 1.76 11.62 13.69
CA LEU A 426 2.57 10.67 12.94
C LEU A 426 1.75 10.04 11.83
N ARG A 427 2.29 9.94 10.61
CA ARG A 427 1.74 9.13 9.53
C ARG A 427 2.67 7.96 9.24
N VAL A 428 2.16 6.75 9.35
CA VAL A 428 2.91 5.50 9.15
C VAL A 428 2.19 4.63 8.12
N GLU A 429 2.96 3.89 7.33
CA GLU A 429 2.42 3.02 6.28
C GLU A 429 2.39 1.56 6.74
N ARG A 430 1.28 0.85 6.49
CA ARG A 430 1.16 -0.59 6.81
C ARG A 430 2.20 -1.40 6.03
N GLY A 431 2.88 -2.30 6.73
CA GLY A 431 3.95 -3.14 6.18
C GLY A 431 5.32 -2.48 6.12
N VAL A 432 5.41 -1.16 6.35
CA VAL A 432 6.68 -0.43 6.38
C VAL A 432 7.22 -0.41 7.81
N PRO A 433 8.43 -0.96 8.08
CA PRO A 433 8.99 -0.94 9.42
C PRO A 433 9.43 0.47 9.81
N VAL A 434 8.91 0.99 10.92
CA VAL A 434 9.28 2.27 11.53
C VAL A 434 10.19 2.01 12.72
N THR A 435 11.29 2.77 12.80
CA THR A 435 12.23 2.70 13.93
C THR A 435 12.10 3.96 14.79
N PHE A 436 11.85 3.79 16.08
CA PHE A 436 11.85 4.85 17.08
C PHE A 436 13.15 4.76 17.90
N SER A 437 13.91 5.85 17.95
CA SER A 437 15.10 5.99 18.79
C SER A 437 14.73 6.78 20.04
N ILE A 438 14.57 6.09 21.16
CA ILE A 438 14.01 6.63 22.40
C ILE A 438 15.11 7.17 23.28
N GLN A 439 15.02 8.46 23.59
CA GLN A 439 16.00 9.28 24.32
C GLN A 439 15.29 10.19 25.33
N ALA A 440 14.14 9.76 25.83
CA ALA A 440 13.21 10.57 26.62
C ALA A 440 13.43 10.50 28.14
N GLY A 441 14.33 9.64 28.64
CA GLY A 441 14.54 9.43 30.08
C GLY A 441 14.14 8.04 30.56
N HIS A 442 14.42 7.76 31.84
CA HIS A 442 13.98 6.53 32.52
C HIS A 442 12.55 6.64 33.07
N ASP A 443 12.01 7.86 33.15
CA ASP A 443 10.62 8.16 33.54
C ASP A 443 9.65 8.08 32.35
N VAL A 444 10.14 7.71 31.15
CA VAL A 444 9.34 7.70 29.92
C VAL A 444 9.60 6.42 29.12
N ALA A 445 8.58 5.56 29.04
CA ALA A 445 8.62 4.34 28.24
C ALA A 445 7.62 4.43 27.08
N LEU A 446 8.12 4.42 25.83
CA LEU A 446 7.27 4.60 24.65
C LEU A 446 6.47 3.34 24.34
N TYR A 447 5.20 3.52 24.02
CA TYR A 447 4.36 2.47 23.44
C TYR A 447 3.28 3.04 22.51
N ILE A 448 2.80 2.18 21.61
CA ILE A 448 1.71 2.44 20.66
C ILE A 448 0.47 1.69 21.13
N THR A 449 -0.63 2.41 21.33
CA THR A 449 -1.85 1.90 21.96
C THR A 449 -3.13 2.32 21.22
N SER A 450 -4.22 1.61 21.46
CA SER A 450 -5.57 2.02 21.06
C SER A 450 -6.18 3.12 21.93
N ASN A 451 -5.58 3.45 23.08
CA ASN A 451 -6.13 4.40 24.04
C ASN A 451 -5.64 5.85 23.78
N PRO A 452 -6.55 6.84 23.63
CA PRO A 452 -6.18 8.26 23.41
C PRO A 452 -5.50 8.97 24.59
N ILE A 453 -5.59 8.42 25.80
CA ILE A 453 -5.05 9.03 27.03
C ILE A 453 -3.67 8.45 27.36
N GLY A 454 -3.42 7.17 27.10
CA GLY A 454 -2.17 6.50 27.46
C GLY A 454 -2.01 6.24 28.97
N GLY A 455 -0.76 6.07 29.44
CA GLY A 455 -0.45 5.89 30.87
C GLY A 455 -0.90 4.56 31.50
N ASN A 456 -0.84 3.45 30.74
CA ASN A 456 -1.26 2.11 31.15
C ASN A 456 -2.74 2.05 31.60
N ALA A 457 -3.62 1.85 30.64
CA ALA A 457 -5.07 1.86 30.82
C ALA A 457 -5.57 0.83 31.86
N THR A 458 -4.82 -0.26 32.05
CA THR A 458 -5.18 -1.32 33.00
C THR A 458 -5.19 -0.85 34.45
N LEU A 459 -4.38 0.16 34.79
CA LEU A 459 -4.40 0.78 36.13
C LEU A 459 -5.71 1.53 36.40
N HIS A 460 -6.43 1.92 35.35
CA HIS A 460 -7.66 2.71 35.41
C HIS A 460 -8.91 1.89 35.05
N SER A 461 -8.84 0.56 35.15
CA SER A 461 -9.94 -0.35 34.84
C SER A 461 -10.46 -0.24 33.38
N MET A 462 -9.63 0.24 32.47
CA MET A 462 -9.91 0.32 31.03
C MET A 462 -9.12 -0.75 30.27
N THR A 463 -9.67 -1.20 29.14
CA THR A 463 -8.99 -2.14 28.25
C THR A 463 -8.27 -1.38 27.14
N GLU A 464 -7.02 -1.75 26.87
CA GLU A 464 -6.27 -1.23 25.71
C GLU A 464 -5.58 -2.35 24.95
N VAL A 465 -5.30 -2.10 23.67
CA VAL A 465 -4.49 -2.97 22.82
C VAL A 465 -3.16 -2.27 22.58
N ILE A 466 -2.06 -2.93 22.95
CA ILE A 466 -0.70 -2.45 22.69
C ILE A 466 -0.24 -3.04 21.35
N TYR A 467 0.05 -2.16 20.39
CA TYR A 467 0.53 -2.54 19.05
C TYR A 467 2.05 -2.67 18.98
N ALA A 468 2.76 -1.88 19.78
CA ALA A 468 4.22 -1.90 19.91
C ALA A 468 4.69 -1.17 21.17
N GLY A 469 5.92 -1.44 21.59
CA GLY A 469 6.50 -0.84 22.78
C GLY A 469 6.05 -1.52 24.08
N GLY A 470 6.39 -0.91 25.20
CA GLY A 470 6.30 -1.54 26.51
C GLY A 470 7.21 -0.89 27.56
N PRO A 471 7.20 -1.37 28.81
CA PRO A 471 7.97 -0.79 29.91
C PRO A 471 9.49 -0.85 29.70
N GLU A 472 9.98 -1.75 28.84
CA GLU A 472 11.39 -1.90 28.49
C GLU A 472 11.91 -0.86 27.50
N PHE A 473 11.02 -0.09 26.87
CA PHE A 473 11.35 0.91 25.86
C PHE A 473 11.53 2.30 26.47
N GLU A 474 12.34 2.36 27.54
CA GLU A 474 12.89 3.58 28.13
C GLU A 474 14.34 3.78 27.64
N GLY A 475 14.78 5.02 27.44
CA GLY A 475 16.10 5.29 26.87
C GLY A 475 16.57 6.72 27.10
N VAL A 476 17.87 6.91 27.18
CA VAL A 476 18.50 8.21 27.47
C VAL A 476 19.37 8.67 26.30
N LEU A 477 19.69 9.96 26.23
CA LEU A 477 20.51 10.52 25.14
C LEU A 477 21.88 9.83 24.97
N ALA A 478 22.47 9.35 26.08
CA ALA A 478 23.75 8.64 26.07
C ALA A 478 23.66 7.18 25.61
N SER A 479 22.48 6.57 25.73
CA SER A 479 22.21 5.18 25.35
C SER A 479 20.75 5.08 24.89
N PRO A 480 20.46 5.47 23.63
CA PRO A 480 19.11 5.40 23.08
C PRO A 480 18.61 3.96 22.99
N THR A 481 17.31 3.76 23.24
CA THR A 481 16.66 2.45 23.08
C THR A 481 15.89 2.44 21.77
N GLU A 482 16.09 1.41 20.95
CA GLU A 482 15.41 1.29 19.65
C GLU A 482 14.15 0.42 19.75
N LEU A 483 13.01 0.98 19.34
CA LEU A 483 11.77 0.25 19.11
C LEU A 483 11.53 0.16 17.61
N GLN A 484 11.45 -1.05 17.08
CA GLN A 484 11.03 -1.27 15.70
C GLN A 484 9.58 -1.75 15.67
N TRP A 485 8.73 -1.05 14.91
CA TRP A 485 7.32 -1.39 14.75
C TRP A 485 6.95 -1.43 13.28
N SER A 486 6.28 -2.49 12.85
CA SER A 486 5.74 -2.60 11.49
C SER A 486 4.22 -2.72 11.62
N PRO A 487 3.45 -1.65 11.36
CA PRO A 487 2.00 -1.70 11.42
C PRO A 487 1.49 -2.78 10.48
N ASP A 488 0.66 -3.67 10.99
CA ASP A 488 0.08 -4.75 10.20
C ASP A 488 -1.33 -4.38 9.74
N ARG A 489 -1.96 -5.26 8.96
CA ARG A 489 -3.35 -5.08 8.51
C ARG A 489 -4.40 -5.06 9.64
N ASN A 490 -4.03 -5.52 10.84
CA ASN A 490 -4.93 -5.53 11.99
C ASN A 490 -4.84 -4.22 12.78
N THR A 491 -3.83 -3.40 12.49
CA THR A 491 -3.64 -2.10 13.10
C THR A 491 -4.70 -1.13 12.53
N PRO A 492 -5.54 -0.49 13.35
CA PRO A 492 -6.55 0.49 12.91
C PRO A 492 -5.93 1.69 12.20
N ASP A 493 -6.73 2.41 11.40
CA ASP A 493 -6.29 3.62 10.69
C ASP A 493 -5.85 4.75 11.63
N GLN A 494 -6.28 4.69 12.89
CA GLN A 494 -5.87 5.61 13.94
C GLN A 494 -5.51 4.84 15.21
N VAL A 495 -4.29 5.04 15.67
CA VAL A 495 -3.78 4.59 16.97
C VAL A 495 -3.07 5.76 17.65
N TYR A 496 -2.51 5.56 18.84
CA TYR A 496 -1.89 6.63 19.63
C TYR A 496 -0.52 6.19 20.13
N TYR A 497 0.39 7.14 20.27
CA TYR A 497 1.68 6.92 20.93
C TYR A 497 1.71 7.69 22.24
N HIS A 498 2.10 7.04 23.33
CA HIS A 498 2.15 7.66 24.65
C HIS A 498 3.33 7.11 25.46
N SER A 499 3.53 7.66 26.66
CA SER A 499 4.30 7.00 27.71
C SER A 499 3.42 5.97 28.41
N LEU A 500 4.01 4.82 28.73
CA LEU A 500 3.34 3.80 29.53
C LEU A 500 3.21 4.23 31.00
N PHE A 501 4.09 5.12 31.48
CA PHE A 501 4.14 5.53 32.89
C PHE A 501 3.28 6.75 33.21
N GLU A 502 3.03 7.62 32.24
CA GLU A 502 2.28 8.86 32.45
C GLU A 502 1.28 9.10 31.31
N GLN A 503 0.11 9.63 31.67
CA GLN A 503 -0.98 9.92 30.74
C GLN A 503 -0.72 11.19 29.93
N LYS A 504 -1.32 11.29 28.75
CA LYS A 504 -1.34 12.47 27.88
C LYS A 504 0.04 13.04 27.54
N MET A 505 1.07 12.18 27.45
CA MET A 505 2.39 12.60 26.99
C MET A 505 2.55 12.65 25.47
N GLY A 506 1.76 11.91 24.69
CA GLY A 506 1.91 11.84 23.23
C GLY A 506 0.62 12.12 22.47
N TRP A 507 0.55 11.70 21.21
CA TRP A 507 -0.56 12.05 20.31
C TRP A 507 -0.94 10.92 19.35
N LYS A 508 -1.60 11.26 18.25
CA LYS A 508 -2.15 10.34 17.26
C LYS A 508 -1.08 9.80 16.31
N VAL A 509 -1.31 8.57 15.87
CA VAL A 509 -0.67 7.95 14.72
C VAL A 509 -1.75 7.61 13.70
N GLN A 510 -1.67 8.21 12.51
CA GLN A 510 -2.46 7.86 11.35
C GLN A 510 -1.76 6.73 10.59
N VAL A 511 -2.41 5.57 10.53
CA VAL A 511 -1.94 4.39 9.80
C VAL A 511 -2.62 4.40 8.44
N VAL A 512 -1.81 4.45 7.38
CA VAL A 512 -2.30 4.45 6.00
C VAL A 512 -1.86 3.17 5.29
N ASP A 513 -2.65 2.73 4.32
CA ASP A 513 -2.26 1.59 3.49
C ASP A 513 -1.14 2.01 2.52
N GLY A 514 -0.05 1.23 2.51
CA GLY A 514 0.99 1.31 1.49
C GLY A 514 0.55 0.61 0.19
N GLY A 515 1.48 0.45 -0.75
CA GLY A 515 1.21 -0.42 -1.89
C GLY A 515 0.99 -1.87 -1.43
N ILE A 516 0.19 -2.66 -2.15
CA ILE A 516 0.04 -4.11 -1.88
C ILE A 516 1.41 -4.83 -1.80
N SER A 517 2.43 -4.32 -2.50
CA SER A 517 3.80 -4.83 -2.40
C SER A 517 4.44 -4.66 -1.03
N ASP A 518 4.05 -3.63 -0.29
CA ASP A 518 4.65 -3.24 0.98
C ASP A 518 3.95 -3.95 2.15
N MET A 519 2.68 -4.31 1.97
CA MET A 519 1.88 -5.07 2.96
C MET A 519 2.25 -6.57 3.03
N TYR A 520 2.85 -7.13 1.99
CA TYR A 520 3.16 -8.56 1.90
C TYR A 520 4.67 -8.82 1.82
N SER A 521 5.15 -9.81 2.58
CA SER A 521 6.59 -10.12 2.67
C SER A 521 7.20 -10.64 1.36
N SER A 522 6.37 -11.20 0.47
CA SER A 522 6.81 -11.86 -0.74
C SER A 522 5.74 -11.73 -1.82
N SER A 523 6.20 -11.63 -3.07
CA SER A 523 5.34 -11.54 -4.24
C SER A 523 5.93 -12.27 -5.42
N VAL A 524 5.05 -12.76 -6.29
CA VAL A 524 5.45 -13.35 -7.56
C VAL A 524 4.40 -13.08 -8.62
N LEU A 525 4.88 -12.75 -9.82
CA LEU A 525 4.04 -12.63 -10.99
C LEU A 525 3.82 -14.02 -11.57
N LEU A 526 2.56 -14.46 -11.66
CA LEU A 526 2.22 -15.79 -12.19
C LEU A 526 2.45 -15.84 -13.70
N ASP A 527 2.64 -17.06 -14.24
CA ASP A 527 2.94 -17.29 -15.66
C ASP A 527 1.91 -16.58 -16.56
N ASP A 528 2.39 -16.05 -17.68
CA ASP A 528 1.67 -15.12 -18.60
C ASP A 528 1.46 -13.68 -18.09
N GLN A 529 2.02 -13.28 -16.94
CA GLN A 529 2.07 -11.89 -16.44
C GLN A 529 0.70 -11.21 -16.27
N GLN A 530 -0.35 -11.98 -15.97
CA GLN A 530 -1.71 -11.44 -15.84
C GLN A 530 -2.22 -11.33 -14.40
N VAL A 531 -1.63 -12.06 -13.46
CA VAL A 531 -2.03 -12.07 -12.05
C VAL A 531 -0.77 -12.05 -11.19
N SER A 532 -0.72 -11.09 -10.26
CA SER A 532 0.30 -11.02 -9.21
C SER A 532 -0.21 -11.71 -7.95
N PHE A 533 0.61 -12.58 -7.40
CA PHE A 533 0.33 -13.36 -6.20
C PHE A 533 1.26 -12.92 -5.07
N PHE A 534 0.69 -12.47 -3.95
CA PHE A 534 1.38 -11.96 -2.78
C PHE A 534 1.10 -12.84 -1.58
N TRP A 535 2.09 -13.02 -0.71
CA TRP A 535 1.89 -13.77 0.52
C TRP A 535 2.79 -13.33 1.68
N THR A 536 2.29 -13.58 2.89
CA THR A 536 3.03 -13.47 4.14
C THR A 536 2.77 -14.73 4.96
N LEU A 537 3.85 -15.37 5.40
CA LEU A 537 3.77 -16.52 6.30
C LEU A 537 3.78 -16.04 7.76
N SER A 538 2.88 -16.54 8.57
CA SER A 538 2.84 -16.35 10.02
C SER A 538 2.86 -17.71 10.72
N GLU A 539 2.96 -17.73 12.06
CA GLU A 539 2.91 -19.00 12.81
C GLU A 539 1.56 -19.72 12.60
N GLY A 540 1.55 -20.76 11.78
CA GLY A 540 0.38 -21.61 11.54
C GLY A 540 -0.63 -21.10 10.49
N SER A 541 -0.42 -19.91 9.91
CA SER A 541 -1.31 -19.32 8.90
C SER A 541 -0.55 -18.68 7.74
N ILE A 542 -1.27 -18.44 6.64
CA ILE A 542 -0.79 -17.71 5.47
C ILE A 542 -1.80 -16.62 5.09
N SER A 543 -1.30 -15.40 4.94
CA SER A 543 -2.02 -14.28 4.34
C SER A 543 -1.71 -14.25 2.86
N VAL A 544 -2.73 -14.16 2.02
CA VAL A 544 -2.61 -14.21 0.56
C VAL A 544 -3.38 -13.04 -0.04
N ALA A 545 -2.77 -12.38 -1.02
CA ALA A 545 -3.47 -11.49 -1.95
C ALA A 545 -3.22 -11.89 -3.40
N ALA A 546 -4.25 -11.73 -4.22
CA ALA A 546 -4.16 -11.89 -5.66
C ALA A 546 -4.71 -10.65 -6.35
N ARG A 547 -3.89 -10.07 -7.23
CA ARG A 547 -4.21 -8.88 -7.99
C ARG A 547 -4.16 -9.18 -9.49
N GLY A 548 -5.21 -8.80 -10.22
CA GLY A 548 -5.16 -8.80 -11.68
C GLY A 548 -4.26 -7.69 -12.22
N GLU A 549 -3.47 -7.94 -13.27
CA GLU A 549 -2.72 -6.90 -13.99
C GLU A 549 -3.55 -6.25 -15.11
N LYS A 550 -4.76 -6.79 -15.35
CA LYS A 550 -5.70 -6.33 -16.37
C LYS A 550 -7.10 -6.24 -15.80
N LYS A 551 -7.93 -5.45 -16.48
CA LYS A 551 -9.35 -5.31 -16.12
C LYS A 551 -10.06 -6.65 -16.17
N SER A 552 -10.81 -6.96 -15.14
CA SER A 552 -11.56 -8.21 -15.00
C SER A 552 -12.81 -8.00 -14.14
N GLY A 553 -13.80 -8.87 -14.33
CA GLY A 553 -15.00 -8.96 -13.49
C GLY A 553 -14.85 -9.94 -12.33
N TYR A 554 -13.90 -10.88 -12.41
CA TYR A 554 -13.43 -11.68 -11.27
C TYR A 554 -11.98 -12.13 -11.49
N VAL A 555 -11.30 -12.43 -10.39
CA VAL A 555 -9.98 -13.08 -10.37
C VAL A 555 -10.08 -14.34 -9.50
N ALA A 556 -9.51 -15.43 -9.98
CA ALA A 556 -9.47 -16.70 -9.28
C ALA A 556 -8.04 -17.24 -9.20
N ILE A 557 -7.67 -17.77 -8.04
CA ILE A 557 -6.42 -18.50 -7.83
C ILE A 557 -6.73 -19.90 -7.33
N GLY A 558 -5.99 -20.89 -7.81
CA GLY A 558 -6.18 -22.29 -7.44
C GLY A 558 -4.89 -22.95 -7.00
N PHE A 559 -4.98 -23.85 -6.02
CA PHE A 559 -3.89 -24.69 -5.57
C PHE A 559 -4.07 -26.10 -6.16
N GLY A 560 -3.20 -26.46 -7.11
CA GLY A 560 -3.33 -27.71 -7.86
C GLY A 560 -2.45 -27.79 -9.10
N ASN A 561 -2.49 -28.93 -9.80
CA ASN A 561 -1.75 -29.14 -11.06
C ASN A 561 -2.47 -28.57 -12.30
N GLY A 562 -3.71 -28.13 -12.14
CA GLY A 562 -4.65 -27.72 -13.18
C GLY A 562 -6.05 -27.62 -12.58
N MET A 563 -7.05 -27.23 -13.38
CA MET A 563 -8.41 -26.99 -12.88
C MET A 563 -9.07 -28.20 -12.21
N ILE A 564 -8.79 -29.42 -12.67
CA ILE A 564 -9.36 -30.64 -12.08
C ILE A 564 -8.54 -31.04 -10.84
N ASN A 565 -9.22 -31.32 -9.73
CA ASN A 565 -8.66 -31.60 -8.41
C ASN A 565 -7.86 -30.43 -7.83
N SER A 566 -8.34 -29.20 -8.02
CA SER A 566 -7.79 -28.00 -7.39
C SER A 566 -8.75 -27.37 -6.42
N TYR A 567 -8.19 -26.78 -5.36
CA TYR A 567 -8.91 -25.91 -4.45
C TYR A 567 -8.74 -24.46 -4.90
N VAL A 568 -9.83 -23.73 -5.07
CA VAL A 568 -9.85 -22.42 -5.75
C VAL A 568 -10.48 -21.37 -4.86
N TYR A 569 -9.94 -20.16 -4.90
CA TYR A 569 -10.46 -18.96 -4.27
C TYR A 569 -10.81 -17.96 -5.36
N VAL A 570 -11.99 -17.37 -5.27
CA VAL A 570 -12.50 -16.44 -6.28
C VAL A 570 -12.91 -15.14 -5.62
N GLY A 571 -12.38 -14.02 -6.11
CA GLY A 571 -12.78 -12.68 -5.72
C GLY A 571 -13.53 -11.96 -6.84
N TRP A 572 -14.68 -11.35 -6.52
CA TRP A 572 -15.45 -10.49 -7.42
C TRP A 572 -16.15 -9.37 -6.66
N ILE A 573 -16.66 -8.38 -7.41
CA ILE A 573 -17.49 -7.30 -6.87
C ILE A 573 -18.92 -7.52 -7.38
N ASP A 574 -19.90 -7.45 -6.47
CA ASP A 574 -21.32 -7.56 -6.78
C ASP A 574 -21.88 -6.29 -7.45
N LEU A 575 -23.15 -6.31 -7.84
CA LEU A 575 -23.80 -5.15 -8.46
C LEU A 575 -23.97 -3.96 -7.50
N ASP A 576 -23.97 -4.21 -6.19
CA ASP A 576 -24.08 -3.21 -5.14
C ASP A 576 -22.70 -2.60 -4.77
N GLY A 577 -21.62 -3.02 -5.44
CA GLY A 577 -20.26 -2.53 -5.22
C GLY A 577 -19.54 -3.17 -4.03
N LYS A 578 -20.10 -4.22 -3.44
CA LYS A 578 -19.50 -4.96 -2.33
C LYS A 578 -18.67 -6.14 -2.85
N GLY A 579 -17.47 -6.28 -2.29
CA GLY A 579 -16.56 -7.36 -2.63
C GLY A 579 -16.86 -8.67 -1.92
N HIS A 580 -16.72 -9.77 -2.64
CA HIS A 580 -16.90 -11.14 -2.14
C HIS A 580 -15.66 -11.99 -2.42
N VAL A 581 -15.38 -12.93 -1.53
CA VAL A 581 -14.33 -13.94 -1.69
C VAL A 581 -14.87 -15.29 -1.25
N ASP A 582 -15.02 -16.20 -2.21
CA ASP A 582 -15.52 -17.56 -1.95
C ASP A 582 -14.50 -18.63 -2.31
N THR A 583 -14.70 -19.82 -1.73
CA THR A 583 -13.86 -20.99 -1.94
C THR A 583 -14.61 -22.12 -2.63
N TYR A 584 -13.92 -22.83 -3.52
CA TYR A 584 -14.49 -23.91 -4.33
C TYR A 584 -13.52 -25.08 -4.46
N TRP A 585 -14.06 -26.29 -4.51
CA TRP A 585 -13.37 -27.49 -4.95
C TRP A 585 -13.83 -27.88 -6.35
N ILE A 586 -12.88 -28.14 -7.24
CA ILE A 586 -13.18 -28.47 -8.64
C ILE A 586 -12.75 -29.91 -8.94
N ASP A 587 -13.69 -30.76 -9.40
CA ASP A 587 -13.43 -32.15 -9.79
C ASP A 587 -13.68 -32.44 -11.30
N GLY A 588 -14.03 -31.41 -12.08
CA GLY A 588 -14.29 -31.48 -13.51
C GLY A 588 -14.18 -30.11 -14.18
N LYS A 589 -14.44 -30.01 -15.49
CA LYS A 589 -14.30 -28.74 -16.24
C LYS A 589 -15.60 -27.96 -16.42
N ASP A 590 -16.74 -28.62 -16.22
CA ASP A 590 -18.06 -28.03 -16.39
C ASP A 590 -18.55 -27.42 -15.06
N ALA A 591 -19.45 -26.46 -15.12
CA ALA A 591 -19.95 -25.75 -13.93
C ALA A 591 -20.56 -26.69 -12.86
N MET A 592 -21.11 -27.84 -13.25
CA MET A 592 -21.65 -28.85 -12.32
C MET A 592 -20.61 -29.53 -11.43
N HIS A 593 -19.33 -29.41 -11.79
CA HIS A 593 -18.19 -30.02 -11.10
C HIS A 593 -17.40 -29.01 -10.26
N VAL A 594 -18.01 -27.88 -9.97
CA VAL A 594 -17.47 -26.83 -9.10
C VAL A 594 -18.34 -26.79 -7.85
N HIS A 595 -17.77 -27.24 -6.74
CA HIS A 595 -18.48 -27.42 -5.48
C HIS A 595 -18.06 -26.33 -4.50
N PRO A 596 -18.98 -25.51 -3.95
CA PRO A 596 -18.62 -24.52 -2.94
C PRO A 596 -18.07 -25.22 -1.69
N THR A 597 -17.06 -24.61 -1.08
CA THR A 597 -16.43 -25.11 0.15
C THR A 597 -16.55 -24.08 1.27
N SER A 598 -16.46 -24.55 2.51
CA SER A 598 -16.57 -23.69 3.70
C SER A 598 -15.27 -23.76 4.50
N GLU A 599 -14.30 -22.94 4.10
CA GLU A 599 -13.05 -22.75 4.84
C GLU A 599 -13.16 -21.52 5.76
N ASN A 600 -12.48 -21.57 6.92
CA ASN A 600 -12.44 -20.43 7.84
C ASN A 600 -11.46 -19.38 7.33
N LEU A 601 -11.94 -18.51 6.44
CA LEU A 601 -11.19 -17.36 5.95
C LEU A 601 -11.38 -16.19 6.92
N THR A 602 -10.28 -15.55 7.30
CA THR A 602 -10.29 -14.31 8.08
C THR A 602 -9.83 -13.14 7.22
N PHE A 603 -10.44 -11.97 7.46
CA PHE A 603 -10.17 -10.72 6.73
C PHE A 603 -10.23 -10.90 5.21
N ALA A 604 -11.28 -11.58 4.74
CA ALA A 604 -11.54 -11.76 3.34
C ALA A 604 -12.11 -10.45 2.77
N THR A 605 -11.37 -9.80 1.88
CA THR A 605 -11.77 -8.53 1.24
C THR A 605 -11.52 -8.62 -0.26
N CYS A 606 -12.34 -7.90 -1.04
CA CYS A 606 -12.17 -7.79 -2.47
C CYS A 606 -12.46 -6.34 -2.86
N SER A 607 -11.53 -5.70 -3.54
CA SER A 607 -11.63 -4.31 -3.99
C SER A 607 -11.37 -4.23 -5.49
N GLN A 608 -11.91 -3.19 -6.11
CA GLN A 608 -11.68 -2.90 -7.52
C GLN A 608 -11.19 -1.46 -7.70
N GLU A 609 -9.99 -1.31 -8.23
CA GLU A 609 -9.39 -0.02 -8.57
C GLU A 609 -9.13 0.04 -10.07
N ASN A 610 -9.64 1.08 -10.74
CA ASN A 610 -9.47 1.26 -12.19
C ASN A 610 -9.91 0.04 -13.04
N GLY A 611 -10.84 -0.77 -12.53
CA GLY A 611 -11.31 -2.01 -13.15
C GLY A 611 -10.43 -3.24 -12.92
N ILE A 612 -9.32 -3.10 -12.17
CA ILE A 612 -8.48 -4.20 -11.71
C ILE A 612 -9.01 -4.68 -10.36
N ILE A 613 -9.23 -5.99 -10.24
CA ILE A 613 -9.67 -6.61 -8.99
C ILE A 613 -8.46 -7.09 -8.19
N THR A 614 -8.47 -6.77 -6.90
CA THR A 614 -7.58 -7.33 -5.90
C THR A 614 -8.45 -8.00 -4.84
N PHE A 615 -8.13 -9.23 -4.48
CA PHE A 615 -8.76 -9.86 -3.33
C PHE A 615 -7.72 -10.47 -2.39
N GLU A 616 -8.07 -10.46 -1.11
CA GLU A 616 -7.17 -10.75 -0.01
C GLU A 616 -7.89 -11.63 1.00
N PHE A 617 -7.16 -12.53 1.64
CA PHE A 617 -7.69 -13.36 2.71
C PHE A 617 -6.56 -13.96 3.54
N THR A 618 -6.87 -14.42 4.75
CA THR A 618 -5.97 -15.25 5.55
C THR A 618 -6.62 -16.58 5.86
N ARG A 619 -5.79 -17.62 5.80
CA ARG A 619 -6.20 -18.99 6.08
C ARG A 619 -5.17 -19.74 6.91
N PRO A 620 -5.58 -20.76 7.69
CA PRO A 620 -4.63 -21.65 8.36
C PRO A 620 -3.84 -22.48 7.32
N LEU A 621 -2.60 -22.84 7.65
CA LEU A 621 -1.80 -23.75 6.81
C LEU A 621 -2.40 -25.16 6.75
N SER A 622 -2.97 -25.61 7.86
CA SER A 622 -3.69 -26.87 8.00
C SER A 622 -5.12 -26.60 8.50
N PRO A 623 -6.14 -26.64 7.63
CA PRO A 623 -7.51 -26.37 8.03
C PRO A 623 -8.06 -27.49 8.94
N SER A 624 -8.84 -27.11 9.95
CA SER A 624 -9.54 -28.08 10.82
C SER A 624 -10.66 -28.76 10.04
N CYS A 625 -10.43 -29.99 9.60
CA CYS A 625 -11.35 -30.70 8.73
C CYS A 625 -11.54 -32.15 9.22
N ASN A 626 -12.76 -32.50 9.60
CA ASN A 626 -13.12 -33.87 10.02
C ASN A 626 -13.36 -34.76 8.79
N GLY A 627 -12.33 -34.94 7.94
CA GLY A 627 -12.40 -35.79 6.73
C GLY A 627 -13.19 -35.20 5.56
N LYS A 628 -13.47 -33.88 5.57
CA LYS A 628 -14.12 -33.17 4.47
C LYS A 628 -13.12 -32.82 3.34
N ILE A 629 -13.63 -32.30 2.23
CA ILE A 629 -12.85 -31.98 1.02
C ILE A 629 -11.73 -30.96 1.30
N GLU A 630 -11.93 -30.07 2.26
CA GLU A 630 -10.97 -29.08 2.75
C GLU A 630 -9.67 -29.72 3.26
N CYS A 631 -9.69 -30.99 3.68
CA CYS A 631 -8.47 -31.73 4.07
C CYS A 631 -7.50 -31.98 2.92
N LYS A 632 -7.93 -31.80 1.67
CA LYS A 632 -7.06 -31.90 0.50
C LYS A 632 -6.24 -30.63 0.26
N ASN A 633 -6.55 -29.55 0.98
CA ASN A 633 -5.96 -28.21 0.80
C ASN A 633 -4.95 -27.86 1.92
N ILE A 634 -4.14 -28.82 2.34
CA ILE A 634 -3.07 -28.59 3.33
C ILE A 634 -1.87 -27.98 2.62
N ILE A 635 -1.36 -26.87 3.15
CA ILE A 635 -0.14 -26.23 2.64
C ILE A 635 1.02 -26.54 3.59
N ASP A 636 2.02 -27.24 3.06
CA ASP A 636 3.32 -27.37 3.71
C ASP A 636 4.27 -26.30 3.13
N PRO A 637 4.69 -25.29 3.92
CA PRO A 637 5.56 -24.21 3.46
C PRO A 637 6.93 -24.69 2.92
N THR A 638 7.37 -25.89 3.30
CA THR A 638 8.64 -26.47 2.85
C THR A 638 8.56 -27.06 1.44
N THR A 639 7.35 -27.33 0.95
CA THR A 639 7.12 -27.90 -0.38
C THR A 639 6.71 -26.80 -1.38
N PRO A 640 7.13 -26.89 -2.66
CA PRO A 640 6.69 -25.91 -3.65
C PRO A 640 5.17 -26.00 -3.88
N LEU A 641 4.46 -24.91 -3.58
CA LEU A 641 3.02 -24.78 -3.80
C LEU A 641 2.76 -24.56 -5.30
N LYS A 642 1.85 -25.36 -5.87
CA LYS A 642 1.47 -25.23 -7.28
C LYS A 642 0.26 -24.32 -7.41
N VAL A 643 0.45 -23.17 -8.03
CA VAL A 643 -0.57 -22.12 -8.18
C VAL A 643 -1.00 -22.01 -9.63
N ILE A 644 -2.30 -22.05 -9.87
CA ILE A 644 -2.97 -21.76 -11.15
C ILE A 644 -3.85 -20.53 -10.98
N TRP A 645 -4.21 -19.88 -12.09
CA TRP A 645 -5.05 -18.68 -12.04
C TRP A 645 -6.04 -18.64 -13.21
N ALA A 646 -7.15 -17.93 -13.00
CA ALA A 646 -8.15 -17.63 -14.02
C ALA A 646 -8.76 -16.24 -13.81
N MET A 647 -9.18 -15.60 -14.90
CA MET A 647 -9.86 -14.30 -14.89
C MET A 647 -11.03 -14.36 -15.86
N GLY A 648 -12.13 -13.70 -15.52
CA GLY A 648 -13.28 -13.56 -16.42
C GLY A 648 -13.82 -12.14 -16.45
N SER A 649 -14.70 -11.86 -17.41
CA SER A 649 -15.27 -10.51 -17.58
C SER A 649 -16.48 -10.24 -16.70
N HIS A 650 -17.18 -11.27 -16.23
CA HIS A 650 -18.38 -11.15 -15.40
C HIS A 650 -18.48 -12.28 -14.39
N TRP A 651 -19.06 -11.98 -13.22
CA TRP A 651 -19.51 -12.96 -12.25
C TRP A 651 -21.00 -12.71 -11.96
N SER A 652 -21.86 -13.71 -12.18
CA SER A 652 -23.28 -13.63 -11.81
C SER A 652 -23.51 -14.12 -10.39
N GLU A 653 -24.30 -13.37 -9.62
CA GLU A 653 -24.59 -13.67 -8.21
C GLU A 653 -25.43 -14.94 -8.00
N ASP A 654 -25.27 -15.48 -6.79
CA ASP A 654 -25.94 -16.62 -6.14
C ASP A 654 -25.61 -18.06 -6.56
N ASN A 655 -25.26 -18.37 -7.81
CA ASN A 655 -24.79 -19.72 -8.17
C ASN A 655 -23.84 -19.73 -9.37
N LEU A 656 -22.74 -20.48 -9.23
CA LEU A 656 -21.74 -20.67 -10.28
C LEU A 656 -22.38 -21.34 -11.51
N SER A 657 -22.35 -20.64 -12.65
CA SER A 657 -23.00 -21.07 -13.89
C SER A 657 -22.04 -21.01 -15.07
N GLU A 658 -22.46 -21.53 -16.23
CA GLU A 658 -21.69 -21.38 -17.48
C GLU A 658 -21.46 -19.92 -17.89
N LYS A 659 -22.21 -18.96 -17.30
CA LYS A 659 -22.00 -17.53 -17.54
C LYS A 659 -20.73 -16.99 -16.86
N ASN A 660 -20.17 -17.71 -15.89
CA ASN A 660 -18.94 -17.35 -15.17
C ASN A 660 -17.67 -17.85 -15.88
N MET A 661 -17.73 -18.17 -17.18
CA MET A 661 -16.57 -18.70 -17.90
C MET A 661 -15.40 -17.71 -17.93
N HIS A 662 -14.22 -18.24 -17.66
CA HIS A 662 -12.98 -17.47 -17.69
C HIS A 662 -12.64 -17.01 -19.13
N SER A 663 -12.20 -15.76 -19.27
CA SER A 663 -11.68 -15.20 -20.52
C SER A 663 -10.17 -15.44 -20.65
N ALA A 664 -9.46 -15.55 -19.53
CA ALA A 664 -8.03 -15.81 -19.47
C ALA A 664 -7.69 -16.82 -18.37
N THR A 665 -6.72 -17.71 -18.61
CA THR A 665 -6.33 -18.77 -17.68
C THR A 665 -4.86 -19.11 -17.78
N SER A 666 -4.29 -19.62 -16.69
CA SER A 666 -2.97 -20.24 -16.70
C SER A 666 -2.94 -21.50 -17.56
N ASN A 667 -1.94 -21.61 -18.44
CA ASN A 667 -1.71 -22.83 -19.22
C ASN A 667 -1.04 -23.96 -18.41
N ARG A 668 -0.37 -23.61 -17.31
CA ARG A 668 0.35 -24.53 -16.42
C ARG A 668 0.44 -23.97 -15.00
N PRO A 669 0.62 -24.83 -13.98
CA PRO A 669 0.84 -24.38 -12.62
C PRO A 669 2.25 -23.78 -12.43
N VAL A 670 2.32 -22.67 -11.70
CA VAL A 670 3.57 -22.06 -11.23
C VAL A 670 3.96 -22.68 -9.89
N ARG A 671 5.23 -23.05 -9.71
CA ARG A 671 5.72 -23.60 -8.43
C ARG A 671 6.26 -22.47 -7.55
N VAL A 672 5.49 -22.06 -6.56
CA VAL A 672 5.84 -21.01 -5.60
C VAL A 672 6.52 -21.63 -4.39
N LEU A 673 7.76 -21.22 -4.12
CA LEU A 673 8.49 -21.57 -2.90
C LEU A 673 8.18 -20.51 -1.82
N LEU A 674 7.22 -20.83 -0.96
CA LEU A 674 6.67 -19.89 0.02
C LEU A 674 7.74 -19.34 0.98
N LEU A 675 8.65 -20.19 1.48
CA LEU A 675 9.72 -19.77 2.40
C LEU A 675 10.80 -18.91 1.73
N ARG A 676 10.97 -19.02 0.41
CA ARG A 676 12.06 -18.35 -0.32
C ARG A 676 11.61 -17.04 -0.97
N GLY A 677 10.30 -16.79 -1.08
CA GLY A 677 9.79 -15.61 -1.78
C GLY A 677 9.99 -15.68 -3.30
N SER A 678 10.03 -16.88 -3.90
CA SER A 678 10.38 -17.05 -5.32
C SER A 678 9.54 -18.14 -6.01
N ALA A 679 9.42 -18.10 -7.33
CA ALA A 679 8.81 -19.19 -8.11
C ALA A 679 9.77 -19.79 -9.15
N GLU A 680 9.57 -21.09 -9.42
CA GLU A 680 10.23 -21.83 -10.48
C GLU A 680 9.23 -22.10 -11.63
N VAL A 681 9.64 -21.77 -12.87
CA VAL A 681 8.90 -22.11 -14.08
C VAL A 681 9.34 -23.49 -14.58
N GLU A 682 8.39 -24.40 -14.80
CA GLU A 682 8.68 -25.70 -15.40
C GLU A 682 9.12 -25.52 -16.87
N GLN A 683 10.42 -25.69 -17.15
CA GLN A 683 10.97 -25.63 -18.51
C GLN A 683 10.50 -26.81 -19.36
N ASP A 684 9.74 -26.51 -20.41
CA ASP A 684 9.09 -27.50 -21.28
C ASP A 684 10.12 -28.10 -22.27
N ARG A 685 10.69 -29.27 -21.97
CA ARG A 685 11.68 -29.96 -22.82
C ARG A 685 11.08 -30.67 -24.06
N ARG A 686 9.79 -30.45 -24.35
CA ARG A 686 9.04 -31.11 -25.43
C ARG A 686 9.63 -30.86 -26.83
N PRO A 687 10.07 -29.63 -27.20
CA PRO A 687 10.64 -29.40 -28.53
C PRO A 687 11.89 -30.24 -28.79
N VAL A 688 12.74 -30.40 -27.76
CA VAL A 688 14.00 -31.13 -27.88
C VAL A 688 13.77 -32.64 -28.04
N LEU A 689 12.81 -33.20 -27.31
CA LEU A 689 12.46 -34.61 -27.43
C LEU A 689 11.79 -34.94 -28.78
N ALA A 690 11.02 -34.01 -29.34
CA ALA A 690 10.45 -34.13 -30.67
C ALA A 690 11.54 -34.16 -31.76
N VAL A 691 12.56 -33.30 -31.65
CA VAL A 691 13.72 -33.29 -32.56
C VAL A 691 14.49 -34.62 -32.47
N HIS A 692 14.76 -35.13 -31.26
CA HIS A 692 15.37 -36.44 -31.07
C HIS A 692 14.58 -37.55 -31.78
N GLY A 693 13.26 -37.62 -31.56
CA GLY A 693 12.40 -38.61 -32.18
C GLY A 693 12.39 -38.56 -33.71
N PHE A 694 12.32 -37.35 -34.28
CA PHE A 694 12.36 -37.15 -35.74
C PHE A 694 13.68 -37.63 -36.35
N MET A 695 14.81 -37.26 -35.76
CA MET A 695 16.13 -37.67 -36.24
C MET A 695 16.33 -39.19 -36.17
N MET A 696 15.85 -39.83 -35.09
CA MET A 696 15.92 -41.27 -34.94
C MET A 696 15.05 -42.00 -35.98
N PHE A 697 13.89 -41.46 -36.34
CA PHE A 697 13.07 -42.00 -37.42
C PHE A 697 13.73 -41.87 -38.80
N VAL A 698 14.34 -40.71 -39.12
CA VAL A 698 15.08 -40.54 -40.39
C VAL A 698 16.23 -41.54 -40.50
N ALA A 699 17.00 -41.74 -39.42
CA ALA A 699 18.10 -42.69 -39.41
C ALA A 699 17.64 -44.15 -39.52
N TRP A 700 16.78 -44.62 -38.60
CA TRP A 700 16.41 -46.04 -38.47
C TRP A 700 15.23 -46.45 -39.34
N GLY A 701 14.36 -45.52 -39.71
CA GLY A 701 13.19 -45.78 -40.57
C GLY A 701 13.48 -45.61 -42.05
N MET A 702 14.41 -44.74 -42.45
CA MET A 702 14.64 -44.42 -43.87
C MET A 702 16.06 -44.75 -44.35
N LEU A 703 17.09 -44.10 -43.78
CA LEU A 703 18.44 -44.15 -44.35
C LEU A 703 19.13 -45.51 -44.20
N LEU A 704 19.17 -46.07 -42.98
CA LEU A 704 19.85 -47.35 -42.74
C LEU A 704 19.15 -48.53 -43.46
N PRO A 705 17.81 -48.67 -43.43
CA PRO A 705 17.11 -49.66 -44.24
C PRO A 705 17.30 -49.41 -45.75
N GLY A 706 17.21 -48.16 -46.21
CA GLY A 706 17.41 -47.80 -47.61
C GLY A 706 18.78 -48.22 -48.14
N GLY A 707 19.85 -48.04 -47.34
CA GLY A 707 21.18 -48.53 -47.69
C GLY A 707 21.26 -50.06 -47.80
N ILE A 708 20.55 -50.81 -46.95
CA ILE A 708 20.49 -52.28 -47.04
C ILE A 708 19.76 -52.73 -48.31
N LEU A 709 18.65 -52.07 -48.65
CA LEU A 709 17.91 -52.35 -49.88
C LEU A 709 18.75 -52.04 -51.13
N ALA A 710 19.50 -50.94 -51.12
CA ALA A 710 20.42 -50.59 -52.20
C ALA A 710 21.49 -51.68 -52.41
N ALA A 711 22.10 -52.18 -51.33
CA ALA A 711 23.10 -53.25 -51.43
C ALA A 711 22.53 -54.60 -51.91
N ARG A 712 21.23 -54.83 -51.77
CA ARG A 712 20.58 -56.07 -52.18
C ARG A 712 20.06 -56.02 -53.62
N TYR A 713 19.28 -54.99 -53.96
CA TYR A 713 18.49 -54.96 -55.19
C TYR A 713 19.09 -54.10 -56.31
N LEU A 714 19.99 -53.16 -55.99
CA LEU A 714 20.55 -52.23 -56.98
C LEU A 714 21.89 -52.69 -57.60
N LYS A 715 22.25 -53.97 -57.43
CA LYS A 715 23.49 -54.55 -57.99
C LYS A 715 23.58 -54.53 -59.52
N HIS A 716 22.47 -54.29 -60.22
CA HIS A 716 22.39 -54.21 -61.68
C HIS A 716 22.88 -52.86 -62.25
N ILE A 717 23.11 -51.85 -61.40
CA ILE A 717 23.67 -50.56 -61.82
C ILE A 717 25.15 -50.77 -62.18
N LYS A 718 25.54 -50.40 -63.40
CA LYS A 718 26.92 -50.58 -63.90
C LYS A 718 27.94 -49.89 -62.98
N GLY A 719 29.02 -50.61 -62.65
CA GLY A 719 30.09 -50.14 -61.78
C GLY A 719 29.81 -50.27 -60.27
N ASP A 720 30.52 -49.50 -59.45
CA ASP A 720 30.41 -49.54 -57.97
C ASP A 720 29.26 -48.69 -57.41
N GLY A 721 28.30 -48.27 -58.25
CA GLY A 721 27.24 -47.34 -57.86
C GLY A 721 26.36 -47.82 -56.70
N TRP A 722 26.01 -49.11 -56.66
CA TRP A 722 25.24 -49.70 -55.55
C TRP A 722 26.03 -49.69 -54.22
N TYR A 723 27.35 -49.86 -54.31
CA TYR A 723 28.23 -49.91 -53.15
C TYR A 723 28.44 -48.51 -52.58
N GLN A 724 28.65 -47.51 -53.45
CA GLN A 724 28.72 -46.11 -53.03
C GLN A 724 27.42 -45.64 -52.39
N LEU A 725 26.27 -45.96 -53.01
CA LEU A 725 24.95 -45.61 -52.46
C LEU A 725 24.70 -46.27 -51.09
N HIS A 726 25.03 -47.54 -50.94
CA HIS A 726 24.98 -48.22 -49.64
C HIS A 726 25.84 -47.48 -48.61
N VAL A 727 27.11 -47.23 -48.91
CA VAL A 727 28.06 -46.59 -47.99
C VAL A 727 27.59 -45.19 -47.59
N TYR A 728 27.14 -44.35 -48.52
CA TYR A 728 26.65 -43.00 -48.23
C TYR A 728 25.39 -42.99 -47.36
N LEU A 729 24.42 -43.88 -47.62
CA LEU A 729 23.22 -44.02 -46.81
C LEU A 729 23.53 -44.56 -45.40
N GLN A 730 24.48 -45.48 -45.25
CA GLN A 730 24.90 -45.97 -43.94
C GLN A 730 25.63 -44.89 -43.12
N TYR A 731 26.58 -44.16 -43.71
CA TYR A 731 27.30 -43.11 -43.00
C TYR A 731 26.38 -41.94 -42.62
N SER A 732 25.51 -41.48 -43.52
CA SER A 732 24.54 -40.41 -43.22
C SER A 732 23.55 -40.84 -42.13
N GLY A 733 23.04 -42.08 -42.17
CA GLY A 733 22.20 -42.65 -41.12
C GLY A 733 22.89 -42.68 -39.75
N ILE A 734 24.15 -43.11 -39.69
CA ILE A 734 24.94 -43.14 -38.44
C ILE A 734 25.19 -41.73 -37.89
N VAL A 735 25.50 -40.75 -38.75
CA VAL A 735 25.72 -39.36 -38.31
C VAL A 735 24.45 -38.76 -37.69
N ILE A 736 23.29 -38.90 -38.36
CA ILE A 736 22.01 -38.39 -37.85
C ILE A 736 21.63 -39.10 -36.54
N MET A 737 21.86 -40.40 -36.45
CA MET A 737 21.66 -41.18 -35.22
C MET A 737 22.51 -40.65 -34.06
N LEU A 738 23.80 -40.41 -34.26
CA LEU A 738 24.68 -39.90 -33.20
C LEU A 738 24.32 -38.46 -32.80
N LEU A 739 23.95 -37.62 -33.75
CA LEU A 739 23.51 -36.25 -33.46
C LEU A 739 22.20 -36.25 -32.66
N GLY A 740 21.25 -37.12 -33.01
CA GLY A 740 20.01 -37.27 -32.24
C GLY A 740 20.25 -37.80 -30.81
N LEU A 741 21.25 -38.65 -30.60
CA LEU A 741 21.67 -39.07 -29.25
C LEU A 741 22.27 -37.89 -28.47
N LEU A 742 23.14 -37.10 -29.11
CA LEU A 742 23.79 -35.95 -28.48
C LEU A 742 22.77 -34.91 -28.01
N PHE A 743 21.78 -34.56 -28.83
CA PHE A 743 20.70 -33.63 -28.45
C PHE A 743 19.91 -34.14 -27.24
N ALA A 744 19.62 -35.44 -27.17
CA ALA A 744 18.94 -36.02 -26.01
C ALA A 744 19.83 -36.00 -24.76
N ALA A 745 21.12 -36.30 -24.88
CA ALA A 745 22.04 -36.36 -23.76
C ALA A 745 22.39 -34.97 -23.18
N ALA A 746 22.58 -33.97 -24.05
CA ALA A 746 22.91 -32.60 -23.64
C ALA A 746 21.78 -31.96 -22.83
N GLU A 747 20.52 -32.21 -23.21
CA GLU A 747 19.38 -31.54 -22.59
C GLU A 747 18.82 -32.28 -21.36
N LEU A 748 18.93 -33.62 -21.33
CA LEU A 748 18.33 -34.42 -20.24
C LEU A 748 19.15 -34.45 -18.95
N ARG A 749 20.37 -33.91 -18.93
CA ARG A 749 21.29 -33.87 -17.77
C ARG A 749 21.36 -35.20 -17.00
N GLY A 750 21.35 -36.34 -17.71
CA GLY A 750 21.47 -37.67 -17.11
C GLY A 750 21.07 -38.82 -18.04
N PHE A 751 21.81 -39.93 -17.98
CA PHE A 751 21.61 -41.13 -18.83
C PHE A 751 21.15 -42.32 -17.98
N TYR A 752 19.84 -42.57 -17.90
CA TYR A 752 19.28 -43.64 -17.08
C TYR A 752 19.05 -44.93 -17.88
N LEU A 753 19.93 -45.91 -17.69
CA LEU A 753 19.88 -47.23 -18.35
C LEU A 753 18.72 -48.14 -17.89
N SER A 754 17.87 -47.69 -16.96
CA SER A 754 16.71 -48.45 -16.47
C SER A 754 15.55 -48.49 -17.47
N ILE A 755 15.48 -47.53 -18.40
CA ILE A 755 14.36 -47.37 -19.34
C ILE A 755 14.50 -48.35 -20.52
N VAL A 756 13.40 -49.05 -20.85
CA VAL A 756 13.37 -50.07 -21.93
C VAL A 756 13.78 -49.49 -23.30
N HIS A 757 13.29 -48.31 -23.66
CA HIS A 757 13.69 -47.60 -24.88
C HIS A 757 15.20 -47.34 -24.94
N VAL A 758 15.80 -46.89 -23.82
CA VAL A 758 17.24 -46.60 -23.74
C VAL A 758 18.06 -47.88 -23.91
N LYS A 759 17.62 -49.02 -23.33
CA LYS A 759 18.30 -50.32 -23.49
C LYS A 759 18.34 -50.76 -24.95
N PHE A 760 17.20 -50.72 -25.65
CA PHE A 760 17.15 -51.07 -27.07
C PHE A 760 17.91 -50.05 -27.94
N GLY A 761 17.81 -48.77 -27.63
CA GLY A 761 18.52 -47.69 -28.34
C GLY A 761 20.04 -47.84 -28.26
N VAL A 762 20.60 -48.07 -27.07
CA VAL A 762 22.04 -48.29 -26.88
C VAL A 762 22.50 -49.55 -27.60
N ALA A 763 21.75 -50.66 -27.50
CA ALA A 763 22.08 -51.89 -28.21
C ALA A 763 22.10 -51.70 -29.74
N ALA A 764 21.11 -50.97 -30.29
CA ALA A 764 21.05 -50.66 -31.71
C ALA A 764 22.23 -49.79 -32.17
N ILE A 765 22.58 -48.75 -31.40
CA ILE A 765 23.71 -47.85 -31.68
C ILE A 765 25.03 -48.62 -31.67
N LEU A 766 25.26 -49.48 -30.68
CA LEU A 766 26.48 -50.29 -30.61
C LEU A 766 26.62 -51.21 -31.83
N LEU A 767 25.54 -51.89 -32.23
CA LEU A 767 25.53 -52.75 -33.40
C LEU A 767 25.75 -51.96 -34.71
N ALA A 768 25.19 -50.75 -34.81
CA ALA A 768 25.36 -49.87 -35.97
C ALA A 768 26.80 -49.33 -36.07
N CYS A 769 27.38 -48.83 -34.97
CA CYS A 769 28.76 -48.35 -34.93
C CYS A 769 29.80 -49.47 -35.14
N ALA A 770 29.46 -50.72 -34.78
CA ALA A 770 30.29 -51.88 -35.10
C ALA A 770 30.34 -52.17 -36.61
N GLN A 771 29.34 -51.77 -37.41
CA GLN A 771 29.32 -52.06 -38.86
C GLN A 771 30.44 -51.37 -39.64
N PRO A 772 30.72 -50.04 -39.49
CA PRO A 772 31.86 -49.40 -40.15
C PRO A 772 33.22 -49.97 -39.70
N ILE A 773 33.37 -50.31 -38.41
CA ILE A 773 34.60 -50.94 -37.89
C ILE A 773 34.79 -52.30 -38.56
N ASN A 774 33.73 -53.10 -38.63
CA ASN A 774 33.74 -54.38 -39.34
C ASN A 774 34.02 -54.18 -40.84
N ALA A 775 33.48 -53.13 -41.46
CA ALA A 775 33.72 -52.79 -42.86
C ALA A 775 35.17 -52.35 -43.14
N TYR A 776 35.87 -51.75 -42.18
CA TYR A 776 37.30 -51.44 -42.30
C TYR A 776 38.16 -52.73 -42.34
N LEU A 777 37.76 -53.75 -41.58
CA LEU A 777 38.41 -55.06 -41.54
C LEU A 777 38.05 -55.97 -42.73
N ARG A 778 37.35 -55.43 -43.73
CA ARG A 778 36.86 -56.14 -44.91
C ARG A 778 38.03 -56.78 -45.69
N PRO A 779 38.08 -58.13 -45.80
CA PRO A 779 39.07 -58.80 -46.64
C PRO A 779 38.90 -58.43 -48.12
N LYS A 780 40.00 -58.30 -48.86
CA LYS A 780 40.01 -57.96 -50.28
C LYS A 780 39.20 -58.99 -51.09
N LYS A 781 38.55 -58.52 -52.17
CA LYS A 781 37.85 -59.40 -53.12
C LYS A 781 38.91 -60.32 -53.78
N PRO A 782 38.68 -61.64 -53.89
CA PRO A 782 39.56 -62.50 -54.68
C PRO A 782 39.53 -62.07 -56.15
N THR A 783 40.70 -62.10 -56.80
CA THR A 783 40.84 -61.98 -58.26
C THR A 783 40.39 -63.29 -58.91
N GLU A 784 39.88 -63.25 -60.14
CA GLU A 784 38.96 -64.24 -60.74
C GLU A 784 39.43 -65.70 -60.88
N GLU A 785 40.64 -66.06 -60.42
CA GLU A 785 41.13 -67.45 -60.43
C GLU A 785 41.46 -68.01 -59.03
N GLU A 786 41.24 -67.27 -57.94
CA GLU A 786 41.39 -67.81 -56.57
C GLU A 786 40.04 -67.99 -55.85
N MET A 787 39.83 -69.21 -55.39
CA MET A 787 38.80 -69.61 -54.46
C MET A 787 38.63 -68.65 -53.28
N ALA A 788 37.39 -68.22 -53.04
CA ALA A 788 37.04 -67.28 -51.97
C ALA A 788 37.67 -67.70 -50.63
N SER A 789 38.55 -66.84 -50.09
CA SER A 789 39.17 -67.06 -48.78
C SER A 789 38.09 -67.26 -47.72
N SER A 790 38.15 -68.34 -46.92
CA SER A 790 37.15 -68.63 -45.88
C SER A 790 36.92 -67.45 -44.92
N LYS A 791 37.93 -66.57 -44.76
CA LYS A 791 37.84 -65.32 -43.98
C LYS A 791 36.88 -64.30 -44.59
N ARG A 792 36.80 -64.19 -45.93
CA ARG A 792 35.88 -63.31 -46.66
C ARG A 792 34.44 -63.75 -46.47
N THR A 793 34.17 -65.05 -46.60
CA THR A 793 32.83 -65.62 -46.43
C THR A 793 32.33 -65.47 -44.99
N ILE A 794 33.18 -65.73 -43.98
CA ILE A 794 32.85 -65.53 -42.56
C ILE A 794 32.54 -64.04 -42.29
N TRP A 795 33.33 -63.13 -42.83
CA TRP A 795 33.09 -61.69 -42.72
C TRP A 795 31.76 -61.26 -43.35
N GLU A 796 31.40 -61.80 -44.52
CA GLU A 796 30.13 -61.50 -45.20
C GLU A 796 28.93 -61.97 -44.39
N TYR A 797 28.95 -63.20 -43.85
CA TYR A 797 27.91 -63.67 -42.94
C TYR A 797 27.80 -62.81 -41.68
N PHE A 798 28.95 -62.51 -41.05
CA PHE A 798 28.98 -61.70 -39.85
C PHE A 798 28.42 -60.29 -40.11
N HIS A 799 28.81 -59.64 -41.21
CA HIS A 799 28.32 -58.31 -41.60
C HIS A 799 26.81 -58.30 -41.89
N VAL A 800 26.30 -59.30 -42.62
CA VAL A 800 24.86 -59.39 -42.94
C VAL A 800 24.01 -59.68 -41.70
N ILE A 801 24.45 -60.62 -40.85
CA ILE A 801 23.69 -61.00 -39.64
C ILE A 801 23.66 -59.85 -38.63
N THR A 802 24.82 -59.23 -38.36
CA THR A 802 24.90 -58.12 -37.40
C THR A 802 24.19 -56.87 -37.91
N GLY A 803 24.29 -56.56 -39.21
CA GLY A 803 23.57 -55.45 -39.84
C GLY A 803 22.05 -55.63 -39.80
N ARG A 804 21.53 -56.83 -40.10
CA ARG A 804 20.07 -57.11 -39.99
C ARG A 804 19.58 -57.10 -38.55
N SER A 805 20.38 -57.62 -37.62
CA SER A 805 20.07 -57.58 -36.18
C SER A 805 19.96 -56.14 -35.68
N ALA A 806 20.83 -55.23 -36.15
CA ALA A 806 20.79 -53.81 -35.80
C ALA A 806 19.44 -53.18 -36.18
N ILE A 807 18.91 -53.47 -37.37
CA ILE A 807 17.60 -52.95 -37.82
C ILE A 807 16.46 -53.45 -36.94
N VAL A 808 16.43 -54.75 -36.61
CA VAL A 808 15.38 -55.32 -35.75
C VAL A 808 15.36 -54.65 -34.38
N VAL A 809 16.54 -54.48 -33.77
CA VAL A 809 16.68 -53.80 -32.48
C VAL A 809 16.35 -52.30 -32.60
N GLY A 810 16.72 -51.64 -33.71
CA GLY A 810 16.39 -50.25 -33.99
C GLY A 810 14.89 -49.99 -34.12
N VAL A 811 14.14 -50.87 -34.80
CA VAL A 811 12.68 -50.78 -34.89
C VAL A 811 12.04 -50.97 -33.50
N ALA A 812 12.53 -51.91 -32.70
CA ALA A 812 12.07 -52.08 -31.31
C ALA A 812 12.35 -50.82 -30.46
N ALA A 813 13.49 -50.14 -30.69
CA ALA A 813 13.82 -48.88 -30.04
C ALA A 813 12.86 -47.74 -30.43
N LEU A 814 12.49 -47.62 -31.71
CA LEU A 814 11.52 -46.60 -32.18
C LEU A 814 10.14 -46.81 -31.53
N ILE A 815 9.61 -48.04 -31.56
CA ILE A 815 8.28 -48.35 -31.00
C ILE A 815 8.26 -48.16 -29.48
N SER A 816 9.29 -48.64 -28.76
CA SER A 816 9.39 -48.44 -27.31
C SER A 816 9.59 -46.98 -26.93
N GLY A 817 10.25 -46.18 -27.77
CA GLY A 817 10.42 -44.73 -27.60
C GLY A 817 9.09 -43.98 -27.68
N MET A 818 8.28 -44.29 -28.70
CA MET A 818 6.93 -43.71 -28.84
C MET A 818 6.02 -44.07 -27.65
N LYS A 819 6.07 -45.32 -27.17
CA LYS A 819 5.33 -45.75 -25.99
C LYS A 819 5.79 -45.04 -24.71
N HIS A 820 7.09 -44.77 -24.58
CA HIS A 820 7.63 -44.02 -23.44
C HIS A 820 7.20 -42.55 -23.46
N LEU A 821 7.21 -41.92 -24.63
CA LEU A 821 6.73 -40.55 -24.84
C LEU A 821 5.24 -40.43 -24.46
N GLY A 822 4.40 -41.38 -24.87
CA GLY A 822 2.97 -41.40 -24.57
C GLY A 822 2.67 -41.50 -23.06
N HIS A 823 3.33 -42.42 -22.35
CA HIS A 823 3.13 -42.54 -20.89
C HIS A 823 3.58 -41.30 -20.10
N ARG A 824 4.60 -40.59 -20.58
CA ARG A 824 5.16 -39.44 -19.86
C ARG A 824 4.33 -38.16 -20.03
N TYR A 825 3.67 -37.98 -21.17
CA TYR A 825 3.03 -36.71 -21.52
C TYR A 825 1.53 -36.79 -21.81
N GLY A 826 0.90 -37.97 -21.80
CA GLY A 826 -0.55 -38.12 -21.90
C GLY A 826 -1.20 -37.54 -23.17
N SER A 827 -0.41 -37.30 -24.23
CA SER A 827 -0.88 -36.67 -25.46
C SER A 827 -1.64 -37.64 -26.36
N GLU A 828 -2.87 -37.28 -26.74
CA GLU A 828 -3.75 -38.06 -27.63
C GLU A 828 -3.12 -38.32 -29.02
N ASN A 829 -2.25 -37.43 -29.49
CA ASN A 829 -1.63 -37.52 -30.82
C ASN A 829 -0.53 -38.61 -30.93
N VAL A 830 0.02 -39.07 -29.80
CA VAL A 830 1.11 -40.06 -29.80
C VAL A 830 0.62 -41.43 -30.27
N GLN A 831 -0.64 -41.75 -30.01
CA GLN A 831 -1.26 -43.01 -30.47
C GLN A 831 -1.36 -43.03 -32.01
N GLY A 832 -1.76 -41.92 -32.64
CA GLY A 832 -1.80 -41.78 -34.09
C GLY A 832 -0.42 -41.94 -34.74
N LEU A 833 0.60 -41.26 -34.19
CA LEU A 833 1.99 -41.38 -34.68
C LEU A 833 2.56 -42.79 -34.51
N THR A 834 2.20 -43.49 -33.43
CA THR A 834 2.63 -44.89 -33.21
C THR A 834 2.02 -45.82 -34.26
N TRP A 835 0.74 -45.65 -34.59
CA TRP A 835 0.09 -46.41 -35.66
C TRP A 835 0.69 -46.10 -37.03
N ALA A 836 0.97 -44.83 -37.32
CA ALA A 836 1.65 -44.43 -38.56
C ALA A 836 3.02 -45.09 -38.70
N LEU A 837 3.81 -45.14 -37.62
CA LEU A 837 5.11 -45.83 -37.60
C LEU A 837 4.96 -47.35 -37.85
N ILE A 838 3.99 -48.00 -37.22
CA ILE A 838 3.74 -49.44 -37.43
C ILE A 838 3.34 -49.71 -38.88
N LEU A 839 2.43 -48.89 -39.44
CA LEU A 839 2.01 -48.99 -40.84
C LEU A 839 3.18 -48.77 -41.80
N TRP A 840 4.07 -47.82 -41.50
CA TRP A 840 5.31 -47.61 -42.27
C TRP A 840 6.14 -48.90 -42.29
N VAL A 841 6.41 -49.50 -41.12
CA VAL A 841 7.26 -50.70 -41.00
C VAL A 841 6.64 -51.89 -41.76
N LEU A 842 5.32 -52.04 -41.68
CA LEU A 842 4.58 -53.05 -42.45
C LEU A 842 4.68 -52.80 -43.95
N ALA A 843 4.56 -51.56 -44.42
CA ALA A 843 4.71 -51.21 -45.82
C ALA A 843 6.10 -51.56 -46.37
N LEU A 844 7.17 -51.29 -45.60
CA LEU A 844 8.53 -51.68 -46.00
C LEU A 844 8.71 -53.19 -46.02
N ALA A 845 8.15 -53.91 -45.04
CA ALA A 845 8.21 -55.38 -45.02
C ALA A 845 7.49 -55.97 -46.25
N LEU A 846 6.32 -55.45 -46.61
CA LEU A 846 5.60 -55.84 -47.81
C LEU A 846 6.39 -55.52 -49.09
N LEU A 847 7.03 -54.34 -49.17
CA LEU A 847 7.89 -53.98 -50.28
C LEU A 847 9.06 -54.97 -50.43
N VAL A 848 9.71 -55.34 -49.33
CA VAL A 848 10.78 -56.36 -49.34
C VAL A 848 10.25 -57.70 -49.79
N MET A 849 9.11 -58.16 -49.28
CA MET A 849 8.49 -59.42 -49.72
C MET A 849 8.13 -59.40 -51.21
N TYR A 850 7.63 -58.27 -51.71
CA TYR A 850 7.34 -58.09 -53.13
C TYR A 850 8.61 -58.13 -53.99
N LEU A 851 9.67 -57.44 -53.57
CA LEU A 851 10.95 -57.45 -54.27
C LEU A 851 11.57 -58.86 -54.29
N GLU A 852 11.56 -59.59 -53.16
CA GLU A 852 12.00 -60.99 -53.10
C GLU A 852 11.16 -61.91 -54.00
N TYR A 853 9.84 -61.76 -53.99
CA TYR A 853 8.95 -62.52 -54.86
C TYR A 853 9.24 -62.22 -56.34
N SER A 854 9.49 -60.97 -56.69
CA SER A 854 9.83 -60.55 -58.06
C SER A 854 11.18 -61.12 -58.52
N GLU A 855 12.19 -61.16 -57.64
CA GLU A 855 13.48 -61.78 -57.93
C GLU A 855 13.36 -63.30 -58.05
N ALA A 856 12.60 -63.97 -57.16
CA ALA A 856 12.36 -65.40 -57.24
C ALA A 856 11.63 -65.79 -58.54
N LYS A 857 10.64 -64.98 -58.95
CA LYS A 857 9.93 -65.15 -60.23
C LYS A 857 10.84 -64.93 -61.43
N ARG A 858 11.73 -63.93 -61.40
CA ARG A 858 12.76 -63.73 -62.46
C ARG A 858 13.67 -64.95 -62.58
N ARG A 859 14.19 -65.47 -61.45
CA ARG A 859 15.01 -66.70 -61.44
C ARG A 859 14.26 -67.93 -61.97
N GLN A 860 12.95 -68.00 -61.74
CA GLN A 860 12.11 -69.08 -62.29
C GLN A 860 11.88 -68.93 -63.80
N ASN A 861 11.70 -67.69 -64.29
CA ASN A 861 11.58 -67.39 -65.72
C ASN A 861 12.90 -67.64 -66.48
N ASP A 862 14.06 -67.28 -65.92
CA ASP A 862 15.37 -67.55 -66.54
C ASP A 862 15.64 -69.07 -66.66
N ARG A 863 15.23 -69.86 -65.66
CA ARG A 863 15.26 -71.34 -65.74
C ARG A 863 14.30 -71.92 -66.80
N SER A 864 13.24 -71.20 -67.16
CA SER A 864 12.33 -71.60 -68.24
C SER A 864 12.80 -71.16 -69.64
N SER A 865 13.56 -70.06 -69.72
CA SER A 865 14.15 -69.51 -70.96
C SER A 865 15.33 -70.34 -71.48
N LEU A 866 16.16 -70.90 -70.59
CA LEU A 866 17.30 -71.76 -70.93
C LEU A 866 16.95 -73.14 -71.54
N ARG A 867 15.67 -73.39 -71.87
CA ARG A 867 15.20 -74.62 -72.53
C ARG A 867 14.82 -74.43 -74.00
N GLY A 868 14.96 -73.22 -74.58
CA GLY A 868 14.62 -72.93 -75.97
C GLY A 868 15.70 -72.15 -76.72
N GLU A 869 16.28 -72.82 -77.73
CA GLU A 869 16.87 -72.27 -78.97
C GLU A 869 18.25 -71.56 -78.95
N TRP A 870 19.19 -72.23 -79.60
CA TRP A 870 20.47 -71.74 -80.14
C TRP A 870 20.25 -70.84 -81.36
N VAL A 871 21.09 -69.81 -81.59
CA VAL A 871 21.77 -69.44 -82.86
C VAL A 871 22.60 -68.13 -82.73
N LEU A 872 23.92 -68.32 -82.86
CA LEU A 872 25.04 -67.51 -83.41
C LEU A 872 25.01 -65.96 -83.50
N GLY A 873 26.01 -65.34 -82.84
CA GLY A 873 27.03 -64.54 -83.57
C GLY A 873 27.45 -63.15 -83.02
N SER A 874 28.65 -63.12 -82.40
CA SER A 874 29.72 -62.09 -82.42
C SER A 874 29.98 -61.23 -81.16
N SER A 875 31.04 -61.63 -80.45
CA SER A 875 32.07 -60.87 -79.71
C SER A 875 31.64 -59.60 -78.94
N ASP A 876 31.54 -59.71 -77.62
CA ASP A 876 32.67 -59.39 -76.73
C ASP A 876 32.39 -59.96 -75.32
N GLU A 877 33.31 -60.83 -74.91
CA GLU A 877 33.75 -61.16 -73.54
C GLU A 877 32.68 -61.57 -72.50
N ASP A 878 32.45 -62.89 -72.46
CA ASP A 878 32.60 -63.81 -71.30
C ASP A 878 33.23 -63.16 -70.04
N ASP A 879 32.91 -63.50 -68.80
CA ASP A 879 32.18 -64.61 -68.22
C ASP A 879 31.93 -64.26 -66.75
N SER A 880 30.97 -64.91 -66.09
CA SER A 880 31.09 -65.27 -64.66
C SER A 880 29.94 -66.18 -64.24
N LEU A 881 30.10 -67.45 -64.57
CA LEU A 881 29.51 -68.56 -63.81
C LEU A 881 30.23 -68.67 -62.47
N ASP A 882 29.40 -68.70 -61.43
CA ASP A 882 29.74 -68.99 -60.04
C ASP A 882 29.97 -70.51 -59.92
N LEU A 883 31.20 -70.97 -59.63
CA LEU A 883 31.41 -72.33 -59.11
C LEU A 883 32.46 -72.39 -58.00
N LEU A 884 32.12 -73.26 -57.05
CA LEU A 884 32.77 -73.57 -55.78
C LEU A 884 34.07 -74.39 -55.94
N HIS A 885 34.98 -74.21 -54.97
CA HIS A 885 36.06 -75.10 -54.45
C HIS A 885 37.55 -74.97 -54.87
N HIS A 886 38.44 -75.23 -53.87
CA HIS A 886 39.80 -74.72 -53.45
C HIS A 886 40.90 -74.74 -54.53
N GLU A 887 41.92 -73.85 -54.60
CA GLU A 887 43.09 -73.70 -53.69
C GLU A 887 44.12 -72.65 -54.27
N ARG A 888 45.06 -72.12 -53.44
CA ARG A 888 46.43 -71.57 -53.75
C ARG A 888 46.65 -70.22 -54.50
N THR A 889 47.05 -69.16 -53.77
CA THR A 889 48.39 -68.52 -53.58
C THR A 889 48.92 -67.54 -54.66
N ALA A 890 49.00 -66.26 -54.25
CA ALA A 890 50.10 -65.28 -54.44
C ALA A 890 50.21 -64.65 -55.87
N THR A 891 50.58 -63.39 -56.14
CA THR A 891 51.37 -62.36 -55.44
C THR A 891 51.23 -61.01 -56.19
N THR A 892 51.58 -59.89 -55.50
CA THR A 892 52.14 -58.60 -56.01
C THR A 892 51.33 -57.61 -56.90
N LYS A 893 50.86 -56.51 -56.26
CA LYS A 893 51.35 -55.09 -56.33
C LYS A 893 51.88 -54.50 -57.68
N PRO A 894 51.96 -53.15 -57.86
CA PRO A 894 51.20 -52.02 -57.25
C PRO A 894 51.02 -50.74 -58.14
N VAL A 895 50.46 -49.66 -57.54
CA VAL A 895 50.76 -48.20 -57.76
C VAL A 895 50.17 -47.56 -59.04
N SER A 896 49.60 -46.35 -59.10
CA SER A 896 49.78 -45.03 -58.44
C SER A 896 48.49 -44.19 -58.64
N ARG A 897 47.97 -43.40 -57.66
CA ARG A 897 48.18 -41.94 -57.45
C ARG A 897 47.99 -41.11 -58.73
N SER A 898 47.37 -39.93 -58.77
CA SER A 898 46.77 -38.93 -57.87
C SER A 898 46.30 -37.82 -58.85
N SER A 899 45.30 -36.97 -58.60
CA SER A 899 45.43 -35.66 -57.95
C SER A 899 44.17 -34.86 -58.32
N MET A 900 43.40 -34.39 -57.33
CA MET A 900 43.33 -32.98 -56.88
C MET A 900 42.66 -32.01 -57.88
N SER A 901 41.46 -31.52 -57.52
CA SER A 901 41.12 -30.12 -57.18
C SER A 901 41.13 -29.15 -58.39
N VAL A 902 40.11 -28.34 -58.62
CA VAL A 902 39.90 -27.06 -57.91
C VAL A 902 38.54 -26.48 -58.35
N VAL A 903 37.92 -25.76 -57.41
CA VAL A 903 36.71 -24.93 -57.50
C VAL A 903 36.90 -23.72 -58.43
N MET A 904 35.87 -23.33 -59.19
CA MET A 904 35.54 -21.90 -59.40
C MET A 904 34.07 -21.76 -59.82
N GLU A 905 33.39 -20.82 -59.15
CA GLU A 905 32.06 -20.28 -59.48
C GLU A 905 32.00 -19.68 -60.88
N VAL A 906 30.79 -19.58 -61.45
CA VAL A 906 30.17 -18.31 -61.90
C VAL A 906 28.71 -18.60 -62.30
N GLN A 907 27.81 -17.75 -61.82
CA GLN A 907 26.37 -17.68 -62.17
C GLN A 907 26.14 -17.45 -63.66
N LEU A 908 25.00 -17.94 -64.18
CA LEU A 908 23.99 -17.18 -64.94
C LEU A 908 22.83 -18.14 -65.32
N GLU A 909 21.61 -17.75 -64.94
CA GLU A 909 20.31 -18.26 -65.42
C GLU A 909 20.09 -17.98 -66.93
N PRO A 910 18.96 -18.36 -67.59
CA PRO A 910 17.95 -19.40 -67.34
C PRO A 910 17.57 -20.20 -68.62
N LEU A 911 16.59 -21.11 -68.50
CA LEU A 911 15.58 -21.51 -69.51
C LEU A 911 16.03 -21.71 -70.97
N ASN A 912 15.98 -22.95 -71.47
CA ASN A 912 14.93 -23.34 -72.43
C ASN A 912 14.88 -24.85 -72.72
N ARG A 913 13.64 -25.35 -72.68
CA ARG A 913 13.03 -26.53 -73.32
C ARG A 913 13.25 -27.93 -72.74
#